data_AF-A0A7W1VW10-F1
#
_entry.id   AF-A0A7W1VW10-F1
#
_cell.length_a   1.000
_cell.length_b   1.000
_cell.length_c   1.000
_cell.angle_alpha   90.00
_cell.angle_beta   90.00
_cell.angle_gamma   90.00
#
_symmetry.space_group_name_H-M   'P 1'
#
loop_
_entity.id
_entity.type
_entity.pdbx_description
1 polymer ?
#
loop_
_entity_poly.entity_id
_entity_poly.type
_entity_poly.pdbx_seq_one_letter_code
_entity_poly.pdbx_strand_id
1 'polypeptide(L)'
;MKEQLSIAEMRKKRTAPTPDAPDTENGAANDSSIALEEEEIWARTTTRPTQSRMLPARPQPYSDEHRDDEEEKITLPFDPYRLFDALKKRLGWCILAGFLGAGLGISWFHFGAKSEVSVHLARQHMPSLFRASSEDGEGFEPPKYTDQALVSIMQSPEMVRRVAEKLNPPWHPTDLAKSMLIYPERESELIAITFKGKASAEEAASLVNFYATEALESTRELQSSAAQSFKDFISRKLTSVNNELIELNVEMDKIPAAARAVDRDRQTESLLAQLTDVETRYELARIDLEVNNPISDKLQLAREELSELLLRYTEAHPFVQRQQEKIKSLESQAANTKDGPRTGRSLEDLRADNVHMVSSDGQRKSLSRQVDQLKSLRESLQDKINGISQGDLGYTLLKNRFQALRNISATLSSRQREAELFQDNPPGYFSILAPASPEAVSTKNHLKKTLIFTVFGALFGFFFVAGFVAVREVLDDKVRSPADLERATGLPVLGTLGDLEKMDAAAQKAWAFRTWTILKGKLSESQTHGLVCGFISTHHNEGRSTWIKLLTSSANERGLRVLTISTKPSEAGSLHPHETPSDEQTKKEEEALMKTFESNVLASPGQVAKHLRDPSNAFPVVHIPLPGWVWNLERRKQWQDALAQWKAIDKLVLLVELPPASQPESVLLAEKVPQLIWLSESGKTTLKETRHHLETLRHAGCNLVGTVMNREPESFWRSQLSRWFGFVAAFITLAASSTQAQPATGAIPAEPQHNYSFSVSRENRAPWQQKLTLGPGDVLNLGFFGETNLTKNEVPIGPDGRLSYLQATDVMAAGLTVDELRERLDKELSKYYRAPRTMVTPMVYQSKKYYVLGKVMKRGVFTLDQPITLLEAIARAEGLESGMYNRNNIEMADLSRSFLIRDGKQIPINFERLFNEGDLSQNIAIQPNDYLYFPPGNLKEVYVVGEVIAPGVVIHHANSTLMGAIADRGGFNPKAYKSRVLVVRGSLNRPETFVVDTHSIVDGRAPDFQLQPKDIVYVNYRPFIRAEELLDLAATGFIQSAVTTWTGQYIGPFITKPIFHGIYKND
;
A
#
# COMPACT_ATOMS: atom_id res chain seq x y z
N MET A 1 -38.26 3.17 -31.32
CA MET A 1 -39.46 2.32 -31.13
C MET A 1 -39.05 1.19 -30.18
N LYS A 2 -39.82 0.77 -29.15
CA LYS A 2 -41.21 0.24 -29.15
C LYS A 2 -41.30 -0.98 -30.07
N GLU A 3 -41.86 -2.13 -29.70
CA GLU A 3 -42.84 -2.53 -28.66
C GLU A 3 -42.55 -4.03 -28.30
N GLN A 4 -43.17 -4.76 -27.34
CA GLN A 4 -43.86 -4.48 -26.06
C GLN A 4 -43.96 -5.78 -25.22
N LEU A 5 -44.60 -5.69 -24.04
CA LEU A 5 -45.08 -6.67 -23.04
C LEU A 5 -45.23 -8.19 -23.39
N SER A 6 -45.43 -9.13 -22.43
CA SER A 6 -45.23 -9.26 -20.96
C SER A 6 -46.05 -10.49 -20.45
N ILE A 7 -46.02 -10.74 -19.14
CA ILE A 7 -46.93 -11.57 -18.31
C ILE A 7 -46.66 -13.07 -18.28
N ALA A 8 -46.21 -13.53 -17.11
CA ALA A 8 -46.33 -14.90 -16.61
C ALA A 8 -46.76 -14.83 -15.15
N GLU A 9 -47.58 -15.77 -14.67
CA GLU A 9 -47.75 -15.98 -13.23
C GLU A 9 -48.17 -17.44 -12.90
N MET A 10 -47.64 -17.95 -11.79
CA MET A 10 -48.09 -19.16 -11.10
C MET A 10 -48.06 -18.90 -9.59
N ARG A 11 -48.99 -19.48 -8.81
CA ARG A 11 -48.67 -20.37 -7.66
C ARG A 11 -49.83 -20.67 -6.71
N LYS A 12 -49.90 -21.93 -6.27
CA LYS A 12 -50.02 -22.45 -4.88
C LYS A 12 -49.98 -24.00 -4.94
N LYS A 13 -49.73 -24.80 -3.88
CA LYS A 13 -49.81 -24.60 -2.41
C LYS A 13 -49.07 -25.75 -1.65
N ARG A 14 -48.39 -25.47 -0.51
CA ARG A 14 -48.09 -26.39 0.65
C ARG A 14 -47.22 -27.66 0.36
N THR A 15 -46.67 -28.45 1.32
CA THR A 15 -46.71 -28.53 2.81
C THR A 15 -45.38 -29.09 3.40
N ALA A 16 -45.19 -29.13 4.74
CA ALA A 16 -44.08 -29.81 5.47
C ALA A 16 -44.50 -31.20 6.02
N PRO A 17 -43.64 -32.08 6.65
CA PRO A 17 -43.11 -31.88 8.03
C PRO A 17 -41.76 -32.56 8.49
N THR A 18 -41.03 -31.90 9.42
CA THR A 18 -40.32 -32.38 10.67
C THR A 18 -39.33 -33.62 10.67
N PRO A 19 -38.71 -34.09 11.81
CA PRO A 19 -37.23 -34.06 12.01
C PRO A 19 -36.53 -35.39 12.38
N ASP A 20 -35.22 -35.38 12.73
CA ASP A 20 -34.57 -36.36 13.62
C ASP A 20 -33.18 -35.91 14.18
N ALA A 21 -32.71 -36.53 15.28
CA ALA A 21 -31.36 -36.46 15.91
C ALA A 21 -31.19 -37.68 16.86
N PRO A 22 -29.96 -38.19 17.19
CA PRO A 22 -29.26 -37.77 18.43
C PRO A 22 -27.71 -38.04 18.53
N ASP A 23 -27.09 -37.58 19.65
CA ASP A 23 -25.84 -38.00 20.39
C ASP A 23 -24.51 -38.33 19.64
N THR A 24 -23.28 -38.45 20.20
CA THR A 24 -22.62 -38.46 21.55
C THR A 24 -21.25 -37.68 21.44
N GLU A 25 -20.23 -37.58 22.33
CA GLU A 25 -19.93 -37.81 23.78
C GLU A 25 -18.61 -37.04 24.19
N ASN A 26 -18.28 -36.96 25.50
CA ASN A 26 -16.95 -36.69 26.13
C ASN A 26 -16.21 -35.32 25.94
N GLY A 27 -15.38 -34.83 26.88
CA GLY A 27 -15.17 -35.29 28.27
C GLY A 27 -13.90 -34.72 28.99
N ALA A 28 -14.07 -34.29 30.25
CA ALA A 28 -13.06 -34.03 31.29
C ALA A 28 -12.09 -32.81 31.17
N ALA A 29 -11.59 -32.37 32.34
CA ALA A 29 -10.76 -31.18 32.55
C ALA A 29 -9.33 -31.54 33.03
N ASN A 30 -8.45 -30.54 33.17
CA ASN A 30 -7.45 -30.55 34.24
C ASN A 30 -7.07 -29.13 34.72
N ASP A 31 -6.47 -29.05 35.90
CA ASP A 31 -6.10 -27.84 36.63
C ASP A 31 -4.62 -27.89 37.06
N SER A 32 -3.95 -26.74 37.22
CA SER A 32 -2.65 -26.63 37.87
C SER A 32 -2.26 -25.18 38.19
N SER A 33 -2.18 -24.85 39.48
CA SER A 33 -1.76 -23.54 40.01
C SER A 33 -0.32 -23.54 40.56
N ILE A 34 0.36 -22.40 40.46
CA ILE A 34 1.54 -22.00 41.26
C ILE A 34 1.33 -20.48 41.51
N ALA A 35 1.01 -19.99 42.72
CA ALA A 35 1.85 -19.86 43.93
C ALA A 35 3.04 -18.89 43.69
N LEU A 36 3.52 -18.01 44.57
CA LEU A 36 3.61 -17.85 46.03
C LEU A 36 3.62 -16.31 46.31
N GLU A 37 3.58 -15.70 47.50
CA GLU A 37 3.38 -16.07 48.93
C GLU A 37 3.04 -14.79 49.72
N GLU A 38 2.20 -14.91 50.76
CA GLU A 38 2.30 -14.32 52.13
C GLU A 38 2.57 -12.79 52.39
N GLU A 39 2.22 -12.21 53.55
CA GLU A 39 1.73 -12.78 54.83
C GLU A 39 0.57 -11.95 55.46
N GLU A 40 0.00 -12.45 56.57
CA GLU A 40 -1.13 -11.87 57.34
C GLU A 40 -0.69 -10.69 58.27
N ILE A 41 -1.33 -10.24 59.38
CA ILE A 41 -1.97 -10.91 60.55
C ILE A 41 -3.07 -10.01 61.19
N TRP A 42 -3.99 -10.66 61.92
CA TRP A 42 -5.16 -10.28 62.78
C TRP A 42 -5.15 -8.93 63.61
N ALA A 43 -6.18 -8.51 64.38
CA ALA A 43 -7.35 -9.18 65.00
C ALA A 43 -8.53 -8.21 65.31
N ARG A 44 -9.81 -8.59 65.10
CA ARG A 44 -10.83 -9.20 66.01
C ARG A 44 -11.57 -8.32 67.07
N THR A 45 -12.90 -8.32 66.96
CA THR A 45 -13.97 -8.33 68.01
C THR A 45 -14.17 -7.20 69.04
N THR A 46 -15.17 -6.34 68.76
CA THR A 46 -16.39 -6.06 69.58
C THR A 46 -16.37 -6.07 71.12
N THR A 47 -16.82 -4.98 71.77
CA THR A 47 -18.12 -4.88 72.50
C THR A 47 -18.45 -3.44 73.01
N ARG A 48 -19.65 -3.27 73.59
CA ARG A 48 -20.31 -2.01 74.05
C ARG A 48 -20.15 -1.78 75.59
N PRO A 49 -20.82 -0.80 76.24
CA PRO A 49 -20.84 0.66 76.05
C PRO A 49 -20.70 1.47 77.38
N THR A 50 -20.51 2.81 77.31
CA THR A 50 -20.87 3.70 78.44
C THR A 50 -21.35 5.08 77.99
N GLN A 51 -22.39 5.60 78.65
CA GLN A 51 -22.83 7.00 78.55
C GLN A 51 -22.23 7.83 79.70
N SER A 52 -21.94 9.12 79.50
CA SER A 52 -22.70 10.21 80.15
C SER A 52 -22.11 11.63 79.96
N ARG A 53 -23.00 12.58 79.65
CA ARG A 53 -23.01 14.04 80.01
C ARG A 53 -21.83 14.98 79.66
N MET A 54 -22.18 16.00 78.86
CA MET A 54 -22.14 17.46 79.16
C MET A 54 -20.82 18.09 79.69
N LEU A 55 -20.31 19.24 79.23
CA LEU A 55 -20.92 20.39 78.52
C LEU A 55 -19.80 21.32 77.94
N PRO A 56 -20.13 22.50 77.37
CA PRO A 56 -20.26 22.79 75.93
C PRO A 56 -18.95 23.08 75.16
N ALA A 57 -18.98 22.93 73.83
CA ALA A 57 -17.90 23.34 72.93
C ALA A 57 -18.06 24.79 72.42
N ARG A 58 -16.93 25.43 72.06
CA ARG A 58 -16.90 26.69 71.29
C ARG A 58 -17.32 26.41 69.83
N PRO A 59 -17.91 27.39 69.11
CA PRO A 59 -18.07 27.27 67.66
C PRO A 59 -16.69 27.23 66.98
N GLN A 60 -16.46 26.20 66.16
CA GLN A 60 -15.34 26.11 65.22
C GLN A 60 -15.79 26.58 63.82
N PRO A 61 -14.86 26.76 62.86
CA PRO A 61 -15.18 27.35 61.56
C PRO A 61 -16.18 26.54 60.72
N TYR A 62 -16.86 27.25 59.83
CA TYR A 62 -17.81 26.71 58.86
C TYR A 62 -17.13 25.68 57.93
N SER A 63 -17.64 24.46 57.92
CA SER A 63 -17.23 23.38 57.00
C SER A 63 -18.11 23.40 55.75
N ASP A 64 -17.51 23.57 54.58
CA ASP A 64 -18.21 23.36 53.30
C ASP A 64 -18.47 21.86 53.10
N GLU A 65 -19.69 21.43 53.38
CA GLU A 65 -20.15 20.05 53.15
C GLU A 65 -21.58 20.05 52.61
N HIS A 66 -21.74 20.49 51.35
CA HIS A 66 -22.90 20.23 50.48
C HIS A 66 -22.49 20.50 49.01
N ARG A 67 -22.13 19.45 48.27
CA ARG A 67 -22.17 19.46 46.80
C ARG A 67 -22.29 18.04 46.26
N ASP A 68 -23.46 17.74 45.71
CA ASP A 68 -23.74 16.49 44.98
C ASP A 68 -22.98 16.44 43.64
N ASP A 69 -23.06 15.30 42.96
CA ASP A 69 -22.33 15.00 41.72
C ASP A 69 -22.54 16.04 40.60
N GLU A 70 -21.55 16.93 40.41
CA GLU A 70 -21.36 17.68 39.17
C GLU A 70 -20.18 17.11 38.39
N GLU A 71 -20.37 16.87 37.09
CA GLU A 71 -19.32 16.47 36.15
C GLU A 71 -18.08 17.38 36.27
N GLU A 72 -16.88 16.79 36.26
CA GLU A 72 -15.60 17.51 36.34
C GLU A 72 -15.32 18.32 35.06
N LYS A 73 -16.05 19.42 34.90
CA LYS A 73 -15.91 20.37 33.78
C LYS A 73 -14.51 20.95 33.81
N ILE A 74 -13.74 20.67 32.76
CA ILE A 74 -12.38 21.19 32.57
C ILE A 74 -12.43 22.74 32.52
N THR A 75 -12.23 23.40 33.66
CA THR A 75 -12.31 24.85 33.78
C THR A 75 -11.03 25.48 33.24
N LEU A 76 -11.06 25.86 31.96
CA LEU A 76 -10.00 26.66 31.34
C LEU A 76 -9.74 27.94 32.17
N PRO A 77 -8.46 28.36 32.32
CA PRO A 77 -8.09 29.50 33.16
C PRO A 77 -8.59 30.85 32.63
N PHE A 78 -9.07 30.91 31.38
CA PHE A 78 -9.69 32.04 30.72
C PHE A 78 -10.99 31.60 30.02
N ASP A 79 -11.93 32.52 29.79
CA ASP A 79 -13.09 32.28 28.92
C ASP A 79 -12.65 32.05 27.45
N PRO A 80 -12.87 30.86 26.86
CA PRO A 80 -12.40 30.54 25.51
C PRO A 80 -13.05 31.40 24.41
N TYR A 81 -14.22 31.99 24.65
CA TYR A 81 -14.85 32.88 23.65
C TYR A 81 -14.05 34.17 23.42
N ARG A 82 -13.24 34.62 24.39
CA ARG A 82 -12.29 35.75 24.22
C ARG A 82 -11.38 35.54 23.01
N LEU A 83 -10.88 34.32 22.83
CA LEU A 83 -9.92 33.98 21.79
C LEU A 83 -10.49 34.22 20.38
N PHE A 84 -11.73 33.78 20.14
CA PHE A 84 -12.40 33.94 18.85
C PHE A 84 -12.79 35.40 18.57
N ASP A 85 -13.17 36.17 19.60
CA ASP A 85 -13.43 37.61 19.45
C ASP A 85 -12.13 38.43 19.26
N ALA A 86 -11.01 38.04 19.88
CA ALA A 86 -9.69 38.65 19.67
C ALA A 86 -9.13 38.36 18.27
N LEU A 87 -9.25 37.12 17.79
CA LEU A 87 -8.88 36.71 16.43
C LEU A 87 -9.74 37.46 15.39
N LYS A 88 -11.07 37.53 15.58
CA LYS A 88 -11.96 38.28 14.68
C LYS A 88 -11.56 39.76 14.57
N LYS A 89 -11.26 40.41 15.69
CA LYS A 89 -10.80 41.82 15.75
C LYS A 89 -9.43 42.05 15.10
N ARG A 90 -8.63 41.01 14.85
CA ARG A 90 -7.29 41.08 14.25
C ARG A 90 -7.16 40.26 12.95
N LEU A 91 -8.27 39.82 12.36
CA LEU A 91 -8.28 38.93 11.21
C LEU A 91 -7.55 39.52 9.99
N GLY A 92 -7.67 40.83 9.76
CA GLY A 92 -6.95 41.54 8.69
C GLY A 92 -5.42 41.44 8.81
N TRP A 93 -4.87 41.43 10.03
CA TRP A 93 -3.43 41.25 10.26
C TRP A 93 -2.99 39.81 9.99
N CYS A 94 -3.84 38.82 10.31
CA CYS A 94 -3.58 37.41 10.01
C CYS A 94 -3.59 37.17 8.49
N ILE A 95 -4.54 37.78 7.77
CA ILE A 95 -4.64 37.74 6.30
C ILE A 95 -3.42 38.42 5.66
N LEU A 96 -3.02 39.60 6.12
CA LEU A 96 -1.84 40.32 5.63
C LEU A 96 -0.55 39.50 5.80
N ALA A 97 -0.37 38.86 6.96
CA ALA A 97 0.76 37.97 7.20
C ALA A 97 0.74 36.72 6.31
N GLY A 98 -0.45 36.21 5.97
CA GLY A 98 -0.60 35.16 4.96
C GLY A 98 -0.12 35.60 3.57
N PHE A 99 -0.47 36.81 3.12
CA PHE A 99 0.04 37.34 1.84
C PHE A 99 1.57 37.53 1.83
N LEU A 100 2.16 37.98 2.95
CA LEU A 100 3.62 38.08 3.08
C LEU A 100 4.31 36.71 3.06
N GLY A 101 3.76 35.72 3.79
CA GLY A 101 4.26 34.34 3.79
C GLY A 101 4.15 33.66 2.42
N ALA A 102 3.08 33.94 1.66
CA ALA A 102 2.92 33.49 0.29
C ALA A 102 4.06 34.00 -0.62
N GLY A 103 4.40 35.30 -0.53
CA GLY A 103 5.49 35.90 -1.30
C GLY A 103 6.86 35.28 -1.02
N LEU A 104 7.15 34.96 0.25
CA LEU A 104 8.37 34.25 0.63
C LEU A 104 8.42 32.82 0.04
N GLY A 105 7.28 32.10 0.05
CA GLY A 105 7.15 30.76 -0.54
C GLY A 105 7.39 30.72 -2.06
N ILE A 106 6.98 31.77 -2.78
CA ILE A 106 7.26 31.94 -4.22
C ILE A 106 8.76 32.18 -4.45
N SER A 107 9.36 33.11 -3.70
CA SER A 107 10.77 33.50 -3.85
C SER A 107 11.73 32.33 -3.60
N TRP A 108 11.56 31.61 -2.49
CA TRP A 108 12.42 30.49 -2.10
C TRP A 108 12.54 29.42 -3.19
N PHE A 109 11.44 29.12 -3.87
CA PHE A 109 11.39 28.06 -4.86
C PHE A 109 11.99 28.47 -6.23
N HIS A 110 11.89 29.75 -6.61
CA HIS A 110 12.37 30.22 -7.92
C HIS A 110 13.90 30.15 -8.06
N PHE A 111 14.65 30.40 -6.97
CA PHE A 111 16.12 30.33 -6.95
C PHE A 111 16.68 28.91 -6.66
N GLY A 112 15.82 27.95 -6.29
CA GLY A 112 16.20 26.61 -5.85
C GLY A 112 16.14 25.51 -6.91
N ALA A 113 15.80 25.83 -8.17
CA ALA A 113 15.59 24.85 -9.23
C ALA A 113 16.87 24.06 -9.59
N LYS A 114 16.68 22.77 -9.91
CA LYS A 114 17.65 21.89 -10.57
C LYS A 114 16.97 21.21 -11.76
N SER A 115 17.72 21.03 -12.83
CA SER A 115 17.30 20.28 -14.02
C SER A 115 17.53 18.78 -13.78
N GLU A 116 16.56 17.96 -14.18
CA GLU A 116 16.61 16.50 -14.07
C GLU A 116 16.20 15.88 -15.41
N VAL A 117 17.04 15.02 -15.96
CA VAL A 117 16.81 14.31 -17.22
C VAL A 117 17.59 12.99 -17.25
N SER A 118 17.01 11.97 -17.91
CA SER A 118 17.53 10.60 -17.93
C SER A 118 17.57 10.05 -19.35
N VAL A 119 18.59 9.23 -19.64
CA VAL A 119 18.62 8.31 -20.78
C VAL A 119 18.60 6.89 -20.24
N HIS A 120 17.84 6.02 -20.91
CA HIS A 120 17.76 4.61 -20.55
C HIS A 120 18.53 3.76 -21.58
N LEU A 121 19.50 3.00 -21.09
CA LEU A 121 20.22 1.97 -21.82
C LEU A 121 19.51 0.64 -21.61
N ALA A 122 19.04 -0.01 -22.68
CA ALA A 122 18.54 -1.39 -22.61
C ALA A 122 19.69 -2.37 -22.85
N ARG A 123 19.79 -3.41 -22.01
CA ARG A 123 20.76 -4.50 -22.15
C ARG A 123 20.57 -5.23 -23.48
N GLN A 124 21.65 -5.50 -24.19
CA GLN A 124 21.61 -6.27 -25.43
C GLN A 124 21.82 -7.75 -25.14
N HIS A 125 20.73 -8.51 -25.23
CA HIS A 125 20.77 -9.96 -25.34
C HIS A 125 20.99 -10.36 -26.81
N MET A 126 21.91 -11.29 -27.06
CA MET A 126 22.36 -11.60 -28.41
C MET A 126 21.25 -12.21 -29.28
N PRO A 127 21.07 -11.73 -30.53
CA PRO A 127 20.20 -12.39 -31.50
C PRO A 127 20.64 -13.83 -31.77
N SER A 128 19.69 -14.76 -31.79
CA SER A 128 19.93 -16.20 -32.03
C SER A 128 20.49 -16.55 -33.41
N LEU A 129 20.65 -15.55 -34.31
CA LEU A 129 21.21 -15.70 -35.66
C LEU A 129 22.63 -16.29 -35.67
N PHE A 130 23.43 -16.05 -34.62
CA PHE A 130 24.77 -16.63 -34.48
C PHE A 130 24.77 -18.05 -33.86
N ARG A 131 23.64 -18.54 -33.34
CA ARG A 131 23.54 -19.87 -32.70
C ARG A 131 23.17 -21.00 -33.68
N ALA A 132 23.32 -20.74 -34.98
CA ALA A 132 22.67 -21.49 -36.05
C ALA A 132 23.49 -22.66 -36.65
N SER A 133 24.41 -23.30 -35.91
CA SER A 133 25.03 -24.57 -36.33
C SER A 133 25.82 -25.34 -35.24
N SER A 134 25.28 -25.55 -34.02
CA SER A 134 25.95 -26.46 -33.07
C SER A 134 25.05 -27.11 -32.02
N GLU A 135 24.88 -28.44 -32.13
CA GLU A 135 24.54 -29.32 -31.00
C GLU A 135 25.80 -29.76 -30.21
N ASP A 136 27.00 -29.55 -30.77
CA ASP A 136 28.29 -30.05 -30.25
C ASP A 136 29.33 -28.96 -29.87
N GLY A 137 28.89 -27.72 -29.57
CA GLY A 137 29.78 -26.70 -28.99
C GLY A 137 29.27 -25.26 -29.07
N GLU A 138 29.27 -24.54 -27.95
CA GLU A 138 28.90 -23.11 -27.95
C GLU A 138 29.94 -22.27 -28.70
N GLY A 139 29.49 -21.23 -29.42
CA GLY A 139 30.35 -20.32 -30.16
C GLY A 139 31.14 -19.36 -29.27
N PHE A 140 31.73 -18.30 -29.84
CA PHE A 140 32.31 -17.23 -29.02
C PHE A 140 31.22 -16.46 -28.26
N GLU A 141 31.20 -16.61 -26.92
CA GLU A 141 30.44 -15.73 -26.03
C GLU A 141 31.37 -14.70 -25.35
N PRO A 142 31.07 -13.39 -25.39
CA PRO A 142 31.81 -12.40 -24.63
C PRO A 142 31.47 -12.46 -23.12
N PRO A 143 32.35 -11.92 -22.24
CA PRO A 143 32.20 -12.05 -20.79
C PRO A 143 30.84 -11.55 -20.24
N LYS A 144 30.13 -12.42 -19.52
CA LYS A 144 28.80 -12.13 -18.95
C LYS A 144 28.92 -11.31 -17.65
N TYR A 145 28.88 -10.00 -17.79
CA TYR A 145 28.84 -9.04 -16.68
C TYR A 145 27.48 -8.96 -15.99
N THR A 146 27.51 -8.63 -14.68
CA THR A 146 26.32 -8.21 -13.92
C THR A 146 26.03 -6.73 -14.16
N ASP A 147 24.79 -6.29 -13.98
CA ASP A 147 24.42 -4.89 -14.18
C ASP A 147 25.14 -3.97 -13.19
N GLN A 148 25.41 -4.46 -11.98
CA GLN A 148 26.26 -3.76 -11.00
C GLN A 148 27.70 -3.57 -11.50
N ALA A 149 28.29 -4.58 -12.17
CA ALA A 149 29.61 -4.44 -12.79
C ALA A 149 29.61 -3.37 -13.89
N LEU A 150 28.61 -3.41 -14.77
CA LEU A 150 28.49 -2.48 -15.88
C LEU A 150 28.25 -1.04 -15.37
N VAL A 151 27.43 -0.86 -14.33
CA VAL A 151 27.29 0.44 -13.64
C VAL A 151 28.61 0.89 -13.00
N SER A 152 29.38 0.01 -12.34
CA SER A 152 30.68 0.37 -11.76
C SER A 152 31.72 0.77 -12.82
N ILE A 153 31.70 0.14 -14.00
CA ILE A 153 32.52 0.54 -15.16
C ILE A 153 32.08 1.92 -15.66
N MET A 154 30.78 2.16 -15.84
CA MET A 154 30.23 3.47 -16.25
C MET A 154 30.49 4.59 -15.23
N GLN A 155 30.59 4.27 -13.94
CA GLN A 155 30.91 5.21 -12.86
C GLN A 155 32.43 5.34 -12.60
N SER A 156 33.29 4.65 -13.34
CA SER A 156 34.73 4.62 -13.08
C SER A 156 35.39 6.01 -13.26
N PRO A 157 36.46 6.33 -12.49
CA PRO A 157 37.13 7.63 -12.60
C PRO A 157 37.63 7.94 -14.01
N GLU A 158 38.13 6.93 -14.72
CA GLU A 158 38.59 7.07 -16.12
C GLU A 158 37.43 7.34 -17.07
N MET A 159 36.27 6.70 -16.90
CA MET A 159 35.08 6.98 -17.71
C MET A 159 34.58 8.42 -17.48
N VAL A 160 34.45 8.85 -16.22
CA VAL A 160 34.05 10.23 -15.89
C VAL A 160 35.06 11.24 -16.44
N ARG A 161 36.36 10.97 -16.32
CA ARG A 161 37.43 11.82 -16.86
C ARG A 161 37.37 11.91 -18.38
N ARG A 162 37.22 10.78 -19.07
CA ARG A 162 37.13 10.69 -20.53
C ARG A 162 35.92 11.47 -21.08
N VAL A 163 34.78 11.44 -20.39
CA VAL A 163 33.62 12.28 -20.74
C VAL A 163 33.91 13.76 -20.44
N ALA A 164 34.43 14.08 -19.26
CA ALA A 164 34.71 15.46 -18.83
C ALA A 164 35.70 16.20 -19.76
N GLU A 165 36.73 15.51 -20.25
CA GLU A 165 37.74 16.03 -21.19
C GLU A 165 37.18 16.25 -22.61
N LYS A 166 36.16 15.48 -23.03
CA LYS A 166 35.53 15.59 -24.36
C LYS A 166 34.34 16.56 -24.43
N LEU A 167 33.78 16.97 -23.30
CA LEU A 167 32.66 17.93 -23.25
C LEU A 167 33.09 19.35 -23.64
N ASN A 168 32.18 20.10 -24.27
CA ASN A 168 32.38 21.51 -24.62
C ASN A 168 31.18 22.36 -24.15
N PRO A 169 31.34 23.27 -23.17
CA PRO A 169 32.55 23.52 -22.39
C PRO A 169 32.95 22.30 -21.52
N PRO A 170 34.24 22.15 -21.19
CA PRO A 170 34.71 21.04 -20.36
C PRO A 170 34.21 21.15 -18.93
N TRP A 171 33.89 20.01 -18.31
CA TRP A 171 33.43 19.92 -16.93
C TRP A 171 34.57 19.47 -16.00
N HIS A 172 34.54 19.87 -14.72
CA HIS A 172 35.46 19.28 -13.75
C HIS A 172 34.98 17.86 -13.38
N PRO A 173 35.83 16.81 -13.43
CA PRO A 173 35.40 15.43 -13.24
C PRO A 173 34.65 15.18 -11.93
N THR A 174 35.03 15.84 -10.83
CA THR A 174 34.33 15.70 -9.54
C THR A 174 32.89 16.17 -9.57
N ASP A 175 32.57 17.13 -10.44
CA ASP A 175 31.28 17.83 -10.42
C ASP A 175 30.35 17.25 -11.48
N LEU A 176 30.93 16.68 -12.56
CA LEU A 176 30.25 15.71 -13.42
C LEU A 176 29.85 14.46 -12.60
N ALA A 177 30.77 13.87 -11.82
CA ALA A 177 30.49 12.71 -10.96
C ALA A 177 29.37 12.96 -9.95
N LYS A 178 29.36 14.11 -9.27
CA LYS A 178 28.27 14.50 -8.33
C LYS A 178 26.93 14.76 -9.02
N SER A 179 26.95 15.12 -10.31
CA SER A 179 25.75 15.44 -11.08
C SER A 179 25.16 14.23 -11.82
N MET A 180 25.93 13.15 -11.97
CA MET A 180 25.52 11.90 -12.62
C MET A 180 25.07 10.85 -11.61
N LEU A 181 23.92 10.24 -11.88
CA LEU A 181 23.39 9.10 -11.14
C LEU A 181 23.12 7.98 -12.13
N ILE A 182 23.88 6.89 -12.02
CA ILE A 182 23.78 5.71 -12.89
C ILE A 182 23.35 4.53 -12.03
N TYR A 183 22.25 3.85 -12.39
CA TYR A 183 21.70 2.74 -11.62
C TYR A 183 20.88 1.79 -12.50
N PRO A 184 20.81 0.48 -12.16
CA PRO A 184 19.87 -0.43 -12.80
C PRO A 184 18.45 -0.11 -12.32
N GLU A 185 17.51 -0.03 -13.26
CA GLU A 185 16.09 0.20 -12.99
C GLU A 185 15.42 -1.12 -12.56
N ARG A 186 14.67 -1.11 -11.46
CA ARG A 186 14.26 -2.35 -10.77
C ARG A 186 13.40 -3.24 -11.65
N GLU A 187 13.63 -4.56 -11.56
CA GLU A 187 12.86 -5.59 -12.27
C GLU A 187 12.84 -5.41 -13.80
N SER A 188 13.87 -4.77 -14.36
CA SER A 188 14.01 -4.49 -15.79
C SER A 188 15.44 -4.71 -16.29
N GLU A 189 15.59 -4.87 -17.60
CA GLU A 189 16.89 -4.95 -18.28
C GLU A 189 17.48 -3.57 -18.61
N LEU A 190 17.13 -2.53 -17.86
CA LEU A 190 17.47 -1.14 -18.15
C LEU A 190 18.46 -0.55 -17.13
N ILE A 191 19.44 0.20 -17.61
CA ILE A 191 20.26 1.10 -16.80
C ILE A 191 19.84 2.54 -17.10
N ALA A 192 19.49 3.30 -16.07
CA ALA A 192 19.23 4.72 -16.17
C ALA A 192 20.52 5.51 -15.94
N ILE A 193 20.88 6.40 -16.88
CA ILE A 193 21.91 7.43 -16.70
C ILE A 193 21.14 8.76 -16.53
N THR A 194 21.22 9.35 -15.34
CA THR A 194 20.43 10.53 -14.96
C THR A 194 21.33 11.69 -14.54
N PHE A 195 21.16 12.87 -15.15
CA PHE A 195 21.79 14.11 -14.70
C PHE A 195 20.87 14.88 -13.74
N LYS A 196 21.43 15.39 -12.63
CA LYS A 196 20.72 16.22 -11.64
C LYS A 196 21.56 17.44 -11.22
N GLY A 197 21.51 18.52 -11.99
CA GLY A 197 22.39 19.68 -11.81
C GLY A 197 21.74 21.04 -12.09
N LYS A 198 22.58 22.09 -12.11
CA LYS A 198 22.22 23.41 -12.65
C LYS A 198 22.77 23.51 -14.06
N ALA A 199 21.92 23.31 -15.05
CA ALA A 199 22.22 23.40 -16.48
C ALA A 199 20.92 23.73 -17.23
N SER A 200 21.01 24.33 -18.42
CA SER A 200 19.84 24.51 -19.30
C SER A 200 19.25 23.16 -19.76
N ALA A 201 18.06 23.17 -20.35
CA ALA A 201 17.43 21.95 -20.85
C ALA A 201 18.23 21.31 -22.00
N GLU A 202 18.85 22.13 -22.83
CA GLU A 202 19.68 21.70 -23.97
C GLU A 202 21.04 21.16 -23.49
N GLU A 203 21.69 21.85 -22.55
CA GLU A 203 22.90 21.36 -21.87
C GLU A 203 22.65 20.03 -21.17
N ALA A 204 21.59 19.92 -20.36
CA ALA A 204 21.31 18.71 -19.59
C ALA A 204 21.02 17.50 -20.51
N ALA A 205 20.22 17.69 -21.57
CA ALA A 205 19.90 16.62 -22.51
C ALA A 205 21.13 16.19 -23.34
N SER A 206 21.88 17.15 -23.89
CA SER A 206 23.09 16.86 -24.68
C SER A 206 24.18 16.17 -23.85
N LEU A 207 24.40 16.61 -22.61
CA LEU A 207 25.41 16.05 -21.70
C LEU A 207 25.09 14.60 -21.30
N VAL A 208 23.82 14.26 -21.01
CA VAL A 208 23.43 12.85 -20.75
C VAL A 208 23.51 11.99 -22.01
N ASN A 209 23.07 12.49 -23.17
CA ASN A 209 23.20 11.77 -24.44
C ASN A 209 24.68 11.47 -24.76
N PHE A 210 25.56 12.44 -24.53
CA PHE A 210 27.00 12.29 -24.73
C PHE A 210 27.60 11.25 -23.77
N TYR A 211 27.26 11.30 -22.47
CA TYR A 211 27.69 10.30 -21.49
C TYR A 211 27.21 8.89 -21.87
N ALA A 212 25.96 8.74 -22.30
CA ALA A 212 25.38 7.46 -22.73
C ALA A 212 26.05 6.92 -24.02
N THR A 213 26.48 7.81 -24.91
CA THR A 213 27.20 7.43 -26.15
C THR A 213 28.62 6.96 -25.85
N GLU A 214 29.35 7.66 -24.97
CA GLU A 214 30.69 7.24 -24.54
C GLU A 214 30.65 5.95 -23.70
N ALA A 215 29.59 5.76 -22.90
CA ALA A 215 29.37 4.53 -22.14
C ALA A 215 29.14 3.32 -23.06
N LEU A 216 28.37 3.50 -24.14
CA LEU A 216 28.19 2.49 -25.17
C LEU A 216 29.54 2.11 -25.80
N GLU A 217 30.32 3.10 -26.23
CA GLU A 217 31.61 2.86 -26.89
C GLU A 217 32.63 2.18 -25.97
N SER A 218 32.68 2.55 -24.69
CA SER A 218 33.49 1.83 -23.70
C SER A 218 33.07 0.36 -23.54
N THR A 219 31.77 0.03 -23.64
CA THR A 219 31.35 -1.40 -23.66
C THR A 219 31.72 -2.14 -24.94
N ARG A 220 31.92 -1.44 -26.07
CA ARG A 220 32.41 -2.02 -27.32
C ARG A 220 33.91 -2.28 -27.28
N GLU A 221 34.69 -1.34 -26.76
CA GLU A 221 36.12 -1.51 -26.47
C GLU A 221 36.36 -2.79 -25.64
N LEU A 222 35.55 -2.99 -24.58
CA LEU A 222 35.62 -4.17 -23.72
C LEU A 222 35.25 -5.49 -24.44
N GLN A 223 34.29 -5.47 -25.36
CA GLN A 223 33.94 -6.66 -26.15
C GLN A 223 35.01 -7.00 -27.20
N SER A 224 35.50 -6.00 -27.95
CA SER A 224 36.55 -6.21 -28.96
C SER A 224 37.86 -6.67 -28.33
N SER A 225 38.25 -6.11 -27.18
CA SER A 225 39.42 -6.53 -26.42
C SER A 225 39.30 -7.98 -25.90
N ALA A 226 38.12 -8.39 -25.43
CA ALA A 226 37.87 -9.77 -25.02
C ALA A 226 37.89 -10.74 -26.21
N ALA A 227 37.31 -10.34 -27.35
CA ALA A 227 37.28 -11.12 -28.58
C ALA A 227 38.69 -11.34 -29.17
N GLN A 228 39.53 -10.29 -29.23
CA GLN A 228 40.94 -10.41 -29.61
C GLN A 228 41.71 -11.36 -28.67
N SER A 229 41.52 -11.23 -27.35
CA SER A 229 42.20 -12.07 -26.37
C SER A 229 41.86 -13.56 -26.54
N PHE A 230 40.58 -13.87 -26.78
CA PHE A 230 40.11 -15.22 -27.11
C PHE A 230 40.61 -15.70 -28.48
N LYS A 231 40.61 -14.84 -29.51
CA LYS A 231 41.14 -15.13 -30.85
C LYS A 231 42.62 -15.54 -30.80
N ASP A 232 43.44 -14.86 -29.99
CA ASP A 232 44.86 -15.20 -29.79
C ASP A 232 45.06 -16.52 -29.03
N PHE A 233 44.22 -16.79 -28.02
CA PHE A 233 44.21 -18.09 -27.32
C PHE A 233 43.84 -19.24 -28.29
N ILE A 234 42.74 -19.10 -29.03
CA ILE A 234 42.26 -20.12 -29.97
C ILE A 234 43.26 -20.32 -31.13
N SER A 235 43.88 -19.25 -31.65
CA SER A 235 44.92 -19.33 -32.67
C SER A 235 46.12 -20.19 -32.24
N ARG A 236 46.60 -19.99 -31.00
CA ARG A 236 47.66 -20.82 -30.39
C ARG A 236 47.23 -22.29 -30.22
N LYS A 237 46.00 -22.54 -29.77
CA LYS A 237 45.43 -23.90 -29.64
C LYS A 237 45.28 -24.59 -31.00
N LEU A 238 44.73 -23.90 -32.00
CA LEU A 238 44.54 -24.42 -33.35
C LEU A 238 45.89 -24.79 -34.01
N THR A 239 46.92 -23.96 -33.79
CA THR A 239 48.29 -24.27 -34.23
C THR A 239 48.81 -25.57 -33.57
N SER A 240 48.60 -25.74 -32.26
CA SER A 240 48.99 -26.97 -31.55
C SER A 240 48.27 -28.21 -32.07
N VAL A 241 46.95 -28.14 -32.26
CA VAL A 241 46.12 -29.25 -32.77
C VAL A 241 46.49 -29.61 -34.21
N ASN A 242 46.79 -28.63 -35.06
CA ASN A 242 47.21 -28.87 -36.43
C ASN A 242 48.61 -29.51 -36.51
N ASN A 243 49.53 -29.18 -35.60
CA ASN A 243 50.81 -29.88 -35.49
C ASN A 243 50.61 -31.35 -35.07
N GLU A 244 49.77 -31.61 -34.06
CA GLU A 244 49.46 -32.98 -33.61
C GLU A 244 48.77 -33.82 -34.71
N LEU A 245 47.91 -33.20 -35.53
CA LEU A 245 47.33 -33.85 -36.72
C LEU A 245 48.39 -34.23 -37.77
N ILE A 246 49.41 -33.39 -37.98
CA ILE A 246 50.53 -33.69 -38.90
C ILE A 246 51.37 -34.85 -38.34
N GLU A 247 51.69 -34.81 -37.06
CA GLU A 247 52.45 -35.88 -36.37
C GLU A 247 51.71 -37.22 -36.45
N LEU A 248 50.42 -37.26 -36.11
CA LEU A 248 49.58 -38.46 -36.19
C LEU A 248 49.44 -38.99 -37.61
N ASN A 249 49.33 -38.13 -38.63
CA ASN A 249 49.35 -38.60 -40.02
C ASN A 249 50.68 -39.29 -40.35
N VAL A 250 51.81 -38.68 -39.96
CA VAL A 250 53.15 -39.25 -40.15
C VAL A 250 53.34 -40.56 -39.36
N GLU A 251 52.69 -40.74 -38.22
CA GLU A 251 52.67 -42.03 -37.51
C GLU A 251 51.78 -43.09 -38.19
N MET A 252 50.58 -42.71 -38.62
CA MET A 252 49.67 -43.58 -39.38
C MET A 252 50.32 -44.09 -40.67
N ASP A 253 51.14 -43.25 -41.33
CA ASP A 253 51.83 -43.64 -42.56
C ASP A 253 53.02 -44.59 -42.35
N LYS A 254 53.61 -44.66 -41.15
CA LYS A 254 54.64 -45.67 -40.79
C LYS A 254 54.06 -47.09 -40.71
N ILE A 255 52.74 -47.24 -40.52
CA ILE A 255 52.12 -48.55 -40.28
C ILE A 255 51.89 -49.29 -41.63
N PRO A 256 52.40 -50.53 -41.81
CA PRO A 256 52.28 -51.27 -43.07
C PRO A 256 50.83 -51.48 -43.53
N ALA A 257 50.61 -51.45 -44.85
CA ALA A 257 49.26 -51.52 -45.44
C ALA A 257 48.46 -52.77 -45.01
N ALA A 258 49.11 -53.91 -44.76
CA ALA A 258 48.47 -55.13 -44.27
C ALA A 258 47.79 -54.94 -42.89
N ALA A 259 48.39 -54.15 -41.99
CA ALA A 259 47.81 -53.84 -40.68
C ALA A 259 46.69 -52.78 -40.75
N ARG A 260 46.53 -52.08 -41.88
CA ARG A 260 45.44 -51.10 -42.10
C ARG A 260 44.11 -51.77 -42.48
N ALA A 261 44.13 -53.05 -42.87
CA ALA A 261 43.00 -53.79 -43.45
C ALA A 261 42.41 -54.87 -42.51
N VAL A 262 42.49 -54.67 -41.19
CA VAL A 262 41.89 -55.58 -40.19
C VAL A 262 40.37 -55.37 -40.13
N ASP A 263 39.63 -56.34 -40.67
CA ASP A 263 38.17 -56.46 -40.55
C ASP A 263 37.74 -56.60 -39.08
N ARG A 264 36.56 -56.07 -38.72
CA ARG A 264 36.18 -55.82 -37.32
C ARG A 264 34.74 -56.16 -36.98
N ASP A 265 34.55 -56.61 -35.75
CA ASP A 265 33.22 -56.73 -35.15
C ASP A 265 32.60 -55.36 -34.89
N ARG A 266 31.32 -55.23 -35.25
CA ARG A 266 30.51 -54.00 -35.11
C ARG A 266 30.48 -53.44 -33.68
N GLN A 267 30.69 -54.28 -32.67
CA GLN A 267 30.78 -53.87 -31.27
C GLN A 267 32.02 -53.00 -31.03
N THR A 268 33.17 -53.41 -31.55
CA THR A 268 34.43 -52.66 -31.47
C THR A 268 34.34 -51.35 -32.24
N GLU A 269 33.71 -51.35 -33.43
CA GLU A 269 33.47 -50.11 -34.18
C GLU A 269 32.56 -49.13 -33.42
N SER A 270 31.50 -49.62 -32.78
CA SER A 270 30.59 -48.78 -31.97
C SER A 270 31.28 -48.17 -30.74
N LEU A 271 32.10 -48.94 -30.03
CA LEU A 271 32.88 -48.43 -28.89
C LEU A 271 33.93 -47.39 -29.34
N LEU A 272 34.56 -47.60 -30.49
CA LEU A 272 35.52 -46.66 -31.07
C LEU A 272 34.86 -45.35 -31.55
N ALA A 273 33.64 -45.42 -32.09
CA ALA A 273 32.85 -44.23 -32.40
C ALA A 273 32.46 -43.45 -31.13
N GLN A 274 32.01 -44.15 -30.08
CA GLN A 274 31.72 -43.54 -28.77
C GLN A 274 32.96 -42.89 -28.15
N LEU A 275 34.15 -43.53 -28.25
CA LEU A 275 35.39 -42.93 -27.77
C LEU A 275 35.74 -41.64 -28.53
N THR A 276 35.55 -41.61 -29.85
CA THR A 276 35.84 -40.43 -30.69
C THR A 276 34.95 -39.23 -30.31
N ASP A 277 33.67 -39.48 -30.05
CA ASP A 277 32.71 -38.49 -29.57
C ASP A 277 33.09 -37.97 -28.17
N VAL A 278 33.32 -38.88 -27.21
CA VAL A 278 33.66 -38.50 -25.83
C VAL A 278 35.00 -37.77 -25.73
N GLU A 279 36.01 -38.14 -26.53
CA GLU A 279 37.29 -37.42 -26.60
C GLU A 279 37.11 -35.99 -27.15
N THR A 280 36.30 -35.85 -28.21
CA THR A 280 35.97 -34.54 -28.81
C THR A 280 35.28 -33.65 -27.77
N ARG A 281 34.27 -34.17 -27.05
CA ARG A 281 33.57 -33.45 -25.98
C ARG A 281 34.49 -33.12 -24.80
N TYR A 282 35.38 -34.03 -24.41
CA TYR A 282 36.31 -33.87 -23.29
C TYR A 282 37.32 -32.74 -23.54
N GLU A 283 38.04 -32.77 -24.67
CA GLU A 283 39.04 -31.72 -24.96
C GLU A 283 38.38 -30.36 -25.27
N LEU A 284 37.17 -30.31 -25.87
CA LEU A 284 36.43 -29.05 -26.00
C LEU A 284 36.02 -28.47 -24.63
N ALA A 285 35.43 -29.27 -23.75
CA ALA A 285 35.04 -28.83 -22.39
C ALA A 285 36.26 -28.41 -21.54
N ARG A 286 37.41 -29.07 -21.74
CA ARG A 286 38.69 -28.69 -21.12
C ARG A 286 39.22 -27.37 -21.69
N ILE A 287 39.18 -27.17 -23.00
CA ILE A 287 39.57 -25.91 -23.64
C ILE A 287 38.70 -24.77 -23.10
N ASP A 288 37.39 -24.97 -22.94
CA ASP A 288 36.48 -23.97 -22.38
C ASP A 288 36.77 -23.69 -20.89
N LEU A 289 37.27 -24.67 -20.14
CA LEU A 289 37.75 -24.48 -18.77
C LEU A 289 39.06 -23.67 -18.71
N GLU A 290 39.98 -23.91 -19.65
CA GLU A 290 41.23 -23.16 -19.79
C GLU A 290 40.97 -21.69 -20.24
N VAL A 291 40.05 -21.46 -21.18
CA VAL A 291 39.58 -20.12 -21.59
C VAL A 291 39.02 -19.31 -20.41
N ASN A 292 38.28 -19.95 -19.52
CA ASN A 292 37.66 -19.30 -18.36
C ASN A 292 38.64 -18.99 -17.21
N ASN A 293 39.93 -18.75 -17.49
CA ASN A 293 40.95 -18.47 -16.48
C ASN A 293 41.72 -17.15 -16.71
N PRO A 294 41.19 -15.99 -16.27
CA PRO A 294 41.81 -14.69 -16.47
C PRO A 294 43.15 -14.49 -15.71
N ILE A 295 43.59 -15.46 -14.91
CA ILE A 295 44.91 -15.44 -14.26
C ILE A 295 45.97 -16.16 -15.12
N SER A 296 45.63 -17.21 -15.87
CA SER A 296 46.62 -17.88 -16.73
C SER A 296 47.09 -16.99 -17.88
N ASP A 297 46.19 -16.22 -18.50
CA ASP A 297 46.55 -15.33 -19.60
C ASP A 297 47.42 -14.16 -19.11
N LYS A 298 47.06 -13.55 -17.97
CA LYS A 298 47.89 -12.52 -17.31
C LYS A 298 49.26 -13.07 -16.92
N LEU A 299 49.33 -14.31 -16.42
CA LEU A 299 50.58 -14.97 -16.05
C LEU A 299 51.45 -15.31 -17.27
N GLN A 300 50.84 -15.78 -18.37
CA GLN A 300 51.56 -16.08 -19.60
C GLN A 300 52.09 -14.80 -20.26
N LEU A 301 51.25 -13.78 -20.44
CA LEU A 301 51.68 -12.48 -20.96
C LEU A 301 52.81 -11.86 -20.11
N ALA A 302 52.72 -11.96 -18.78
CA ALA A 302 53.78 -11.46 -17.90
C ALA A 302 55.11 -12.23 -18.06
N ARG A 303 55.06 -13.53 -18.39
CA ARG A 303 56.24 -14.35 -18.72
C ARG A 303 56.81 -14.07 -20.11
N GLU A 304 55.94 -13.75 -21.08
CA GLU A 304 56.34 -13.30 -22.42
C GLU A 304 57.00 -11.90 -22.36
N GLU A 305 56.42 -10.94 -21.63
CA GLU A 305 57.05 -9.64 -21.30
C GLU A 305 58.41 -9.82 -20.58
N LEU A 306 58.53 -10.79 -19.67
CA LEU A 306 59.80 -11.08 -19.00
C LEU A 306 60.86 -11.61 -19.97
N SER A 307 60.48 -12.48 -20.91
CA SER A 307 61.43 -13.01 -21.89
C SER A 307 61.94 -11.92 -22.83
N GLU A 308 61.09 -11.00 -23.28
CA GLU A 308 61.52 -9.82 -24.05
C GLU A 308 62.46 -8.89 -23.25
N LEU A 309 62.19 -8.67 -21.96
CA LEU A 309 63.07 -7.88 -21.10
C LEU A 309 64.42 -8.57 -20.91
N LEU A 310 64.47 -9.90 -20.76
CA LEU A 310 65.71 -10.68 -20.63
C LEU A 310 66.53 -10.75 -21.92
N LEU A 311 65.93 -10.53 -23.10
CA LEU A 311 66.67 -10.34 -24.36
C LEU A 311 67.40 -8.98 -24.43
N ARG A 312 67.09 -8.02 -23.54
CA ARG A 312 67.62 -6.64 -23.57
C ARG A 312 68.33 -6.22 -22.29
N TYR A 313 68.03 -6.86 -21.15
CA TYR A 313 68.50 -6.49 -19.82
C TYR A 313 68.84 -7.72 -18.98
N THR A 314 69.81 -7.58 -18.07
CA THR A 314 70.15 -8.64 -17.11
C THR A 314 69.15 -8.72 -15.95
N GLU A 315 69.12 -9.86 -15.24
CA GLU A 315 68.20 -10.11 -14.12
C GLU A 315 68.28 -9.09 -12.97
N ALA A 316 69.41 -8.40 -12.83
CA ALA A 316 69.60 -7.32 -11.86
C ALA A 316 68.91 -5.99 -12.26
N HIS A 317 68.30 -5.89 -13.43
CA HIS A 317 67.74 -4.62 -13.92
C HIS A 317 66.37 -4.30 -13.28
N PRO A 318 66.11 -3.05 -12.83
CA PRO A 318 64.88 -2.71 -12.09
C PRO A 318 63.55 -2.89 -12.84
N PHE A 319 63.55 -3.10 -14.17
CA PHE A 319 62.35 -3.52 -14.90
C PHE A 319 62.15 -5.05 -14.87
N VAL A 320 63.24 -5.82 -14.97
CA VAL A 320 63.21 -7.29 -14.90
C VAL A 320 62.77 -7.75 -13.51
N GLN A 321 63.31 -7.13 -12.45
CA GLN A 321 62.93 -7.43 -11.07
C GLN A 321 61.44 -7.16 -10.80
N ARG A 322 60.93 -5.97 -11.17
CA ARG A 322 59.49 -5.66 -11.05
C ARG A 322 58.60 -6.61 -11.86
N GLN A 323 59.08 -7.10 -13.01
CA GLN A 323 58.36 -8.07 -13.82
C GLN A 323 58.35 -9.47 -13.18
N GLN A 324 59.46 -9.89 -12.57
CA GLN A 324 59.53 -11.13 -11.78
C GLN A 324 58.63 -11.06 -10.54
N GLU A 325 58.55 -9.90 -9.86
CA GLU A 325 57.60 -9.68 -8.76
C GLU A 325 56.14 -9.72 -9.23
N LYS A 326 55.81 -9.08 -10.37
CA LYS A 326 54.50 -9.16 -11.04
C LYS A 326 54.10 -10.61 -11.32
N ILE A 327 54.97 -11.40 -11.94
CA ILE A 327 54.76 -12.84 -12.17
C ILE A 327 54.52 -13.58 -10.85
N LYS A 328 55.40 -13.42 -9.86
CA LYS A 328 55.29 -14.10 -8.55
C LYS A 328 53.99 -13.78 -7.83
N SER A 329 53.49 -12.54 -7.95
CA SER A 329 52.18 -12.15 -7.44
C SER A 329 51.03 -12.86 -8.15
N LEU A 330 51.07 -12.97 -9.48
CA LEU A 330 50.06 -13.66 -10.29
C LEU A 330 50.06 -15.17 -10.04
N GLU A 331 51.23 -15.78 -9.84
CA GLU A 331 51.37 -17.19 -9.43
C GLU A 331 50.75 -17.43 -8.05
N SER A 332 50.94 -16.50 -7.10
CA SER A 332 50.29 -16.58 -5.79
C SER A 332 48.77 -16.44 -5.88
N GLN A 333 48.24 -15.63 -6.80
CA GLN A 333 46.80 -15.51 -7.04
C GLN A 333 46.23 -16.80 -7.67
N ALA A 334 46.92 -17.35 -8.68
CA ALA A 334 46.55 -18.62 -9.30
C ALA A 334 46.51 -19.78 -8.30
N ALA A 335 47.51 -19.86 -7.40
CA ALA A 335 47.55 -20.88 -6.35
C ALA A 335 46.40 -20.73 -5.33
N ASN A 336 46.10 -19.51 -4.87
CA ASN A 336 45.03 -19.24 -3.92
C ASN A 336 43.62 -19.45 -4.49
N THR A 337 43.44 -19.55 -5.82
CA THR A 337 42.13 -19.75 -6.46
C THR A 337 41.51 -21.13 -6.17
N LYS A 338 42.26 -22.06 -5.55
CA LYS A 338 41.75 -23.39 -5.18
C LYS A 338 40.97 -23.45 -3.86
N ASP A 339 41.20 -22.52 -2.93
CA ASP A 339 40.55 -22.51 -1.61
C ASP A 339 39.54 -21.36 -1.49
N GLY A 340 38.50 -21.58 -0.67
CA GLY A 340 37.41 -20.61 -0.48
C GLY A 340 37.86 -19.30 0.20
N PRO A 341 37.09 -18.20 0.04
CA PRO A 341 37.49 -16.87 0.49
C PRO A 341 37.64 -16.79 2.02
N ARG A 342 38.89 -16.57 2.47
CA ARG A 342 39.18 -16.24 3.87
C ARG A 342 38.83 -14.79 4.18
N THR A 343 38.07 -14.58 5.24
CA THR A 343 37.72 -13.26 5.78
C THR A 343 38.95 -12.54 6.35
N GLY A 344 39.39 -11.43 5.74
CA GLY A 344 40.49 -10.63 6.29
C GLY A 344 41.24 -9.70 5.32
N ARG A 345 40.55 -8.91 4.47
CA ARG A 345 41.16 -7.84 3.66
C ARG A 345 40.32 -6.56 3.66
N SER A 346 40.95 -5.44 3.28
CA SER A 346 40.39 -4.08 3.42
C SER A 346 39.26 -3.82 2.42
N LEU A 347 38.33 -2.94 2.77
CA LEU A 347 37.15 -2.61 1.96
C LEU A 347 37.46 -1.92 0.62
N GLU A 348 38.67 -1.36 0.47
CA GLU A 348 39.10 -0.65 -0.73
C GLU A 348 39.63 -1.62 -1.80
N ASP A 349 40.39 -2.66 -1.40
CA ASP A 349 40.82 -3.76 -2.28
C ASP A 349 39.61 -4.48 -2.92
N LEU A 350 38.46 -4.49 -2.24
CA LEU A 350 37.27 -5.22 -2.68
C LEU A 350 36.58 -4.63 -3.92
N ARG A 351 36.87 -3.36 -4.28
CA ARG A 351 36.04 -2.60 -5.23
C ARG A 351 36.46 -2.65 -6.70
N ALA A 352 37.68 -3.05 -7.01
CA ALA A 352 38.16 -3.15 -8.40
C ALA A 352 38.07 -4.59 -8.94
N ASP A 353 38.75 -5.55 -8.31
CA ASP A 353 38.98 -6.87 -8.92
C ASP A 353 37.84 -7.89 -8.68
N ASN A 354 37.12 -7.81 -7.56
CA ASN A 354 36.21 -8.89 -7.14
C ASN A 354 34.92 -9.01 -7.96
N VAL A 355 34.52 -7.98 -8.69
CA VAL A 355 33.24 -7.96 -9.43
C VAL A 355 33.24 -8.95 -10.60
N HIS A 356 34.42 -9.34 -11.11
CA HIS A 356 34.57 -10.34 -12.18
C HIS A 356 34.45 -11.80 -11.72
N MET A 357 34.62 -12.09 -10.42
CA MET A 357 34.77 -13.48 -9.93
C MET A 357 33.47 -14.15 -9.49
N VAL A 358 32.49 -13.40 -8.96
CA VAL A 358 31.33 -14.02 -8.27
C VAL A 358 30.40 -14.80 -9.20
N SER A 359 30.23 -14.36 -10.46
CA SER A 359 29.40 -15.07 -11.45
C SER A 359 30.15 -16.21 -12.14
N SER A 360 31.42 -15.99 -12.49
CA SER A 360 32.23 -16.94 -13.28
C SER A 360 32.58 -18.21 -12.50
N ASP A 361 32.81 -18.11 -11.18
CA ASP A 361 33.16 -19.25 -10.33
C ASP A 361 32.08 -20.34 -10.25
N GLY A 362 30.80 -19.99 -10.44
CA GLY A 362 29.72 -20.97 -10.53
C GLY A 362 29.83 -21.82 -11.80
N GLN A 363 29.95 -21.16 -12.95
CA GLN A 363 30.07 -21.80 -14.27
C GLN A 363 31.34 -22.65 -14.38
N ARG A 364 32.46 -22.17 -13.82
CA ARG A 364 33.72 -22.92 -13.70
C ARG A 364 33.57 -24.21 -12.88
N LYS A 365 32.83 -24.17 -11.76
CA LYS A 365 32.59 -25.33 -10.90
C LYS A 365 31.65 -26.36 -11.54
N SER A 366 30.69 -25.95 -12.36
CA SER A 366 29.92 -26.90 -13.19
C SER A 366 30.74 -27.49 -14.32
N LEU A 367 31.54 -26.67 -15.03
CA LEU A 367 32.35 -27.13 -16.16
C LEU A 367 33.45 -28.09 -15.72
N SER A 368 34.10 -27.85 -14.57
CA SER A 368 35.06 -28.80 -13.97
C SER A 368 34.42 -30.18 -13.75
N ARG A 369 33.23 -30.23 -13.14
CA ARG A 369 32.51 -31.50 -12.91
C ARG A 369 32.16 -32.21 -14.21
N GLN A 370 31.83 -31.46 -15.27
CA GLN A 370 31.55 -32.01 -16.59
C GLN A 370 32.83 -32.57 -17.25
N VAL A 371 33.97 -31.89 -17.13
CA VAL A 371 35.28 -32.39 -17.56
C VAL A 371 35.67 -33.66 -16.79
N ASP A 372 35.48 -33.70 -15.48
CA ASP A 372 35.75 -34.88 -14.64
C ASP A 372 34.85 -36.08 -15.03
N GLN A 373 33.57 -35.83 -15.31
CA GLN A 373 32.63 -36.84 -15.81
C GLN A 373 33.06 -37.39 -17.18
N LEU A 374 33.32 -36.52 -18.16
CA LEU A 374 33.75 -36.91 -19.51
C LEU A 374 35.08 -37.67 -19.47
N LYS A 375 36.02 -37.25 -18.61
CA LYS A 375 37.27 -37.97 -18.36
C LYS A 375 37.03 -39.40 -17.89
N SER A 376 36.21 -39.59 -16.85
CA SER A 376 35.89 -40.93 -16.33
C SER A 376 35.18 -41.82 -17.35
N LEU A 377 34.32 -41.22 -18.20
CA LEU A 377 33.65 -41.93 -19.29
C LEU A 377 34.66 -42.39 -20.35
N ARG A 378 35.57 -41.50 -20.78
CA ARG A 378 36.67 -41.80 -21.72
C ARG A 378 37.53 -42.94 -21.21
N GLU A 379 38.00 -42.84 -19.96
CA GLU A 379 38.83 -43.87 -19.33
C GLU A 379 38.08 -45.21 -19.29
N SER A 380 36.79 -45.22 -18.93
CA SER A 380 35.96 -46.44 -18.95
C SER A 380 35.73 -47.04 -20.34
N LEU A 381 35.75 -46.23 -21.42
CA LEU A 381 35.62 -46.69 -22.80
C LEU A 381 36.96 -47.25 -23.29
N GLN A 382 38.06 -46.59 -22.95
CA GLN A 382 39.41 -47.01 -23.28
C GLN A 382 39.74 -48.37 -22.62
N ASP A 383 39.38 -48.58 -21.36
CA ASP A 383 39.52 -49.87 -20.68
C ASP A 383 38.68 -50.98 -21.32
N LYS A 384 37.44 -50.70 -21.72
CA LYS A 384 36.58 -51.66 -22.46
C LYS A 384 37.19 -52.05 -23.80
N ILE A 385 37.79 -51.10 -24.53
CA ILE A 385 38.45 -51.34 -25.82
C ILE A 385 39.74 -52.18 -25.61
N ASN A 386 40.53 -51.85 -24.59
CA ASN A 386 41.72 -52.62 -24.22
C ASN A 386 41.39 -54.08 -23.85
N GLY A 387 40.25 -54.31 -23.20
CA GLY A 387 39.79 -55.64 -22.76
C GLY A 387 39.35 -56.61 -23.87
N ILE A 388 39.16 -56.15 -25.11
CA ILE A 388 38.63 -56.98 -26.23
C ILE A 388 39.72 -57.78 -26.98
N SER A 389 41.01 -57.48 -26.71
CA SER A 389 42.20 -58.33 -26.97
C SER A 389 42.81 -58.40 -28.39
N GLN A 390 44.14 -58.23 -28.41
CA GLN A 390 45.18 -58.74 -29.33
C GLN A 390 45.09 -58.59 -30.86
N GLY A 391 44.00 -58.08 -31.44
CA GLY A 391 44.06 -57.53 -32.81
C GLY A 391 44.90 -56.25 -32.87
N ASP A 392 45.56 -55.97 -34.01
CA ASP A 392 46.48 -54.82 -34.17
C ASP A 392 45.72 -53.47 -34.19
N LEU A 393 45.39 -53.00 -32.99
CA LEU A 393 44.45 -51.90 -32.74
C LEU A 393 45.06 -50.51 -32.94
N GLY A 394 46.40 -50.41 -32.97
CA GLY A 394 47.16 -49.16 -32.99
C GLY A 394 46.73 -48.21 -34.10
N TYR A 395 46.75 -48.67 -35.36
CA TYR A 395 46.37 -47.85 -36.52
C TYR A 395 44.99 -47.18 -36.36
N THR A 396 44.03 -47.87 -35.74
CA THR A 396 42.68 -47.32 -35.53
C THR A 396 42.54 -46.42 -34.31
N LEU A 397 43.32 -46.64 -33.25
CA LEU A 397 43.37 -45.68 -32.14
C LEU A 397 43.97 -44.36 -32.62
N LEU A 398 45.02 -44.41 -33.44
CA LEU A 398 45.56 -43.22 -34.14
C LEU A 398 44.51 -42.60 -35.09
N LYS A 399 43.86 -43.39 -35.96
CA LYS A 399 42.81 -42.90 -36.88
C LYS A 399 41.66 -42.19 -36.16
N ASN A 400 41.24 -42.69 -34.99
CA ASN A 400 40.13 -42.11 -34.25
C ASN A 400 40.55 -40.86 -33.47
N ARG A 401 41.77 -40.84 -32.89
CA ARG A 401 42.36 -39.61 -32.33
C ARG A 401 42.52 -38.54 -33.41
N PHE A 402 42.96 -38.91 -34.61
CA PHE A 402 43.05 -38.01 -35.76
C PHE A 402 41.68 -37.44 -36.16
N GLN A 403 40.60 -38.24 -36.16
CA GLN A 403 39.25 -37.73 -36.43
C GLN A 403 38.74 -36.83 -35.29
N ALA A 404 38.98 -37.16 -34.02
CA ALA A 404 38.63 -36.30 -32.89
C ALA A 404 39.34 -34.94 -32.97
N LEU A 405 40.66 -34.92 -33.19
CA LEU A 405 41.45 -33.70 -33.36
C LEU A 405 41.04 -32.91 -34.61
N ARG A 406 40.62 -33.58 -35.69
CA ARG A 406 40.08 -32.92 -36.89
C ARG A 406 38.75 -32.23 -36.60
N ASN A 407 37.87 -32.86 -35.83
CA ASN A 407 36.62 -32.24 -35.36
C ASN A 407 36.91 -31.04 -34.46
N ILE A 408 37.83 -31.19 -33.48
CA ILE A 408 38.29 -30.10 -32.60
C ILE A 408 38.86 -28.93 -33.43
N SER A 409 39.73 -29.20 -34.40
CA SER A 409 40.32 -28.17 -35.29
C SER A 409 39.24 -27.41 -36.07
N ALA A 410 38.23 -28.11 -36.60
CA ALA A 410 37.10 -27.48 -37.28
C ALA A 410 36.27 -26.56 -36.34
N THR A 411 35.95 -27.03 -35.13
CA THR A 411 35.20 -26.25 -34.11
C THR A 411 36.00 -25.03 -33.65
N LEU A 412 37.30 -25.18 -33.38
CA LEU A 412 38.20 -24.07 -33.03
C LEU A 412 38.30 -23.04 -34.16
N SER A 413 38.38 -23.48 -35.42
CA SER A 413 38.38 -22.59 -36.58
C SER A 413 37.04 -21.86 -36.81
N SER A 414 35.91 -22.42 -36.37
CA SER A 414 34.64 -21.67 -36.31
C SER A 414 34.69 -20.58 -35.24
N ARG A 415 34.98 -20.96 -34.00
CA ARG A 415 35.10 -20.05 -32.85
C ARG A 415 36.08 -18.90 -33.09
N GLN A 416 37.19 -19.14 -33.81
CA GLN A 416 38.15 -18.10 -34.21
C GLN A 416 37.53 -17.05 -35.15
N ARG A 417 36.78 -17.50 -36.17
CA ARG A 417 36.10 -16.60 -37.13
C ARG A 417 34.96 -15.83 -36.49
N GLU A 418 34.24 -16.46 -35.56
CA GLU A 418 33.21 -15.79 -34.75
C GLU A 418 33.82 -14.67 -33.89
N ALA A 419 34.92 -14.97 -33.18
CA ALA A 419 35.63 -13.97 -32.39
C ALA A 419 36.22 -12.83 -33.24
N GLU A 420 36.68 -13.11 -34.46
CA GLU A 420 37.12 -12.10 -35.43
C GLU A 420 35.99 -11.15 -35.84
N LEU A 421 34.78 -11.67 -36.10
CA LEU A 421 33.60 -10.82 -36.36
C LEU A 421 33.22 -9.94 -35.16
N PHE A 422 33.35 -10.46 -33.93
CA PHE A 422 33.11 -9.69 -32.70
C PHE A 422 34.21 -8.68 -32.35
N GLN A 423 35.44 -8.92 -32.80
CA GLN A 423 36.53 -7.96 -32.71
C GLN A 423 36.27 -6.75 -33.61
N ASP A 424 35.89 -6.99 -34.86
CA ASP A 424 35.70 -5.95 -35.87
C ASP A 424 34.39 -5.17 -35.68
N ASN A 425 33.32 -5.84 -35.24
CA ASN A 425 31.98 -5.27 -35.09
C ASN A 425 31.34 -5.59 -33.72
N PRO A 426 31.94 -5.12 -32.59
CA PRO A 426 31.37 -5.31 -31.26
C PRO A 426 30.02 -4.58 -31.14
N PRO A 427 28.91 -5.26 -30.80
CA PRO A 427 27.61 -4.59 -30.63
C PRO A 427 27.61 -3.61 -29.44
N GLY A 428 28.28 -3.97 -28.35
CA GLY A 428 28.17 -3.36 -27.02
C GLY A 428 27.36 -4.26 -26.06
N TYR A 429 27.33 -3.92 -24.77
CA TYR A 429 26.44 -4.61 -23.80
C TYR A 429 25.04 -3.97 -23.73
N PHE A 430 24.84 -2.83 -24.40
CA PHE A 430 23.62 -2.03 -24.34
C PHE A 430 23.27 -1.37 -25.68
N SER A 431 22.04 -0.87 -25.78
CA SER A 431 21.62 0.16 -26.74
C SER A 431 20.90 1.30 -26.02
N ILE A 432 21.09 2.52 -26.49
CA ILE A 432 20.27 3.67 -26.11
C ILE A 432 18.84 3.42 -26.62
N LEU A 433 17.85 3.34 -25.72
CA LEU A 433 16.44 3.14 -26.11
C LEU A 433 15.88 4.36 -26.84
N ALA A 434 16.15 5.53 -26.27
CA ALA A 434 15.80 6.83 -26.83
C ALA A 434 16.80 7.86 -26.28
N PRO A 435 17.32 8.78 -27.13
CA PRO A 435 18.07 9.93 -26.64
C PRO A 435 17.14 10.87 -25.87
N ALA A 436 17.66 11.52 -24.83
CA ALA A 436 16.96 12.57 -24.11
C ALA A 436 16.75 13.78 -25.02
N SER A 437 15.51 14.26 -25.13
CA SER A 437 15.20 15.55 -25.75
C SER A 437 15.18 16.68 -24.70
N PRO A 438 15.42 17.95 -25.10
CA PRO A 438 15.23 19.09 -24.20
C PRO A 438 13.80 19.18 -23.63
N GLU A 439 12.80 18.66 -24.34
CA GLU A 439 11.39 18.60 -23.90
C GLU A 439 11.14 17.55 -22.79
N ALA A 440 12.00 16.53 -22.69
CA ALA A 440 11.91 15.49 -21.67
C ALA A 440 12.48 15.94 -20.30
N VAL A 441 13.17 17.09 -20.23
CA VAL A 441 13.76 17.62 -19.00
C VAL A 441 12.66 18.00 -18.01
N SER A 442 12.70 17.43 -16.80
CA SER A 442 11.58 17.42 -15.84
C SER A 442 11.42 18.71 -15.02
N THR A 443 11.24 19.84 -15.73
CA THR A 443 10.82 21.12 -15.15
C THR A 443 9.36 21.11 -14.68
N LYS A 444 8.54 20.15 -15.16
CA LYS A 444 7.06 20.12 -15.04
C LYS A 444 6.49 20.11 -13.61
N ASN A 445 7.31 19.90 -12.57
CA ASN A 445 6.86 20.01 -11.18
C ASN A 445 6.97 21.42 -10.58
N HIS A 446 7.49 22.43 -11.31
CA HIS A 446 7.61 23.78 -10.75
C HIS A 446 6.27 24.38 -10.32
N LEU A 447 5.26 24.46 -11.21
CA LEU A 447 3.94 25.04 -10.86
C LEU A 447 3.29 24.38 -9.63
N LYS A 448 3.33 23.03 -9.55
CA LYS A 448 2.76 22.30 -8.40
C LYS A 448 3.53 22.55 -7.10
N LYS A 449 4.86 22.57 -7.15
CA LYS A 449 5.70 22.84 -5.97
C LYS A 449 5.60 24.30 -5.53
N THR A 450 5.65 25.27 -6.45
CA THR A 450 5.38 26.69 -6.15
C THR A 450 4.03 26.86 -5.48
N LEU A 451 2.96 26.25 -6.01
CA LEU A 451 1.62 26.32 -5.43
C LEU A 451 1.60 25.78 -3.99
N ILE A 452 2.19 24.61 -3.75
CA ILE A 452 2.29 24.02 -2.41
C ILE A 452 3.08 24.92 -1.44
N PHE A 453 4.25 25.43 -1.83
CA PHE A 453 5.04 26.32 -0.98
C PHE A 453 4.37 27.70 -0.76
N THR A 454 3.63 28.20 -1.74
CA THR A 454 2.84 29.45 -1.62
C THR A 454 1.70 29.27 -0.63
N VAL A 455 0.95 28.16 -0.72
CA VAL A 455 -0.12 27.82 0.24
C VAL A 455 0.44 27.56 1.63
N PHE A 456 1.55 26.81 1.74
CA PHE A 456 2.19 26.55 3.03
C PHE A 456 2.72 27.84 3.69
N GLY A 457 3.38 28.71 2.92
CA GLY A 457 3.80 30.03 3.39
C GLY A 457 2.63 30.91 3.83
N ALA A 458 1.52 30.90 3.09
CA ALA A 458 0.31 31.63 3.46
C ALA A 458 -0.32 31.13 4.77
N LEU A 459 -0.44 29.80 4.92
CA LEU A 459 -0.94 29.19 6.15
C LEU A 459 0.00 29.47 7.34
N PHE A 460 1.31 29.35 7.14
CA PHE A 460 2.29 29.63 8.19
C PHE A 460 2.23 31.09 8.66
N GLY A 461 2.21 32.06 7.74
CA GLY A 461 2.07 33.48 8.08
C GLY A 461 0.76 33.80 8.82
N PHE A 462 -0.35 33.21 8.37
CA PHE A 462 -1.65 33.35 9.02
C PHE A 462 -1.66 32.77 10.44
N PHE A 463 -1.22 31.51 10.60
CA PHE A 463 -1.24 30.81 11.89
C PHE A 463 -0.21 31.36 12.89
N PHE A 464 0.94 31.87 12.43
CA PHE A 464 1.92 32.52 13.30
C PHE A 464 1.34 33.77 13.97
N VAL A 465 0.67 34.65 13.20
CA VAL A 465 0.02 35.84 13.77
C VAL A 465 -1.22 35.48 14.59
N ALA A 466 -2.01 34.49 14.17
CA ALA A 466 -3.13 33.99 14.97
C ALA A 466 -2.66 33.43 16.33
N GLY A 467 -1.57 32.65 16.34
CA GLY A 467 -0.95 32.12 17.56
C GLY A 467 -0.38 33.22 18.46
N PHE A 468 0.27 34.25 17.90
CA PHE A 468 0.74 35.40 18.67
C PHE A 468 -0.43 36.18 19.30
N VAL A 469 -1.54 36.38 18.57
CA VAL A 469 -2.77 36.98 19.10
C VAL A 469 -3.37 36.12 20.22
N ALA A 470 -3.35 34.79 20.08
CA ALA A 470 -3.82 33.86 21.10
C ALA A 470 -3.00 33.97 22.39
N VAL A 471 -1.67 33.85 22.32
CA VAL A 471 -0.77 33.96 23.47
C VAL A 471 -0.95 35.31 24.19
N ARG A 472 -1.08 36.41 23.43
CA ARG A 472 -1.26 37.76 23.97
C ARG A 472 -2.61 37.97 24.66
N GLU A 473 -3.63 37.15 24.40
CA GLU A 473 -4.94 37.22 25.05
C GLU A 473 -5.06 36.23 26.22
N VAL A 474 -4.36 35.09 26.17
CA VAL A 474 -4.23 34.14 27.29
C VAL A 474 -3.40 34.72 28.45
N LEU A 475 -2.42 35.59 28.15
CA LEU A 475 -1.61 36.30 29.15
C LEU A 475 -2.28 37.58 29.71
N ASP A 476 -3.51 37.91 29.31
CA ASP A 476 -4.22 39.14 29.71
C ASP A 476 -5.05 38.92 31.00
N ASP A 477 -4.45 39.15 32.18
CA ASP A 477 -5.00 38.82 33.50
C ASP A 477 -6.15 39.74 33.99
N LYS A 478 -6.72 40.54 33.09
CA LYS A 478 -7.86 41.44 33.36
C LYS A 478 -9.20 40.73 33.29
N VAL A 479 -10.14 41.14 34.12
CA VAL A 479 -11.53 40.62 34.12
C VAL A 479 -12.31 41.27 32.97
N ARG A 480 -12.72 40.47 31.96
CA ARG A 480 -13.42 40.96 30.73
C ARG A 480 -14.73 40.24 30.41
N SER A 481 -15.06 39.16 31.10
CA SER A 481 -16.28 38.37 30.88
C SER A 481 -16.88 37.95 32.22
N PRO A 482 -18.20 37.68 32.29
CA PRO A 482 -18.84 37.22 33.52
C PRO A 482 -18.22 35.93 34.07
N ALA A 483 -17.81 35.02 33.20
CA ALA A 483 -17.15 33.77 33.61
C ALA A 483 -15.77 34.02 34.24
N ASP A 484 -15.06 35.06 33.79
CA ASP A 484 -13.79 35.45 34.42
C ASP A 484 -14.02 36.21 35.74
N LEU A 485 -15.14 36.92 35.90
CA LEU A 485 -15.53 37.56 37.18
C LEU A 485 -15.95 36.51 38.22
N GLU A 486 -16.72 35.50 37.81
CA GLU A 486 -17.07 34.35 38.64
C GLU A 486 -15.80 33.58 39.07
N ARG A 487 -14.90 33.28 38.13
CA ARG A 487 -13.58 32.67 38.41
C ARG A 487 -12.65 33.58 39.23
N ALA A 488 -12.78 34.91 39.13
CA ALA A 488 -12.02 35.85 39.96
C ALA A 488 -12.44 35.75 41.43
N THR A 489 -13.75 35.75 41.68
CA THR A 489 -14.36 36.04 42.98
C THR A 489 -14.80 34.81 43.77
N GLY A 490 -15.15 33.71 43.08
CA GLY A 490 -15.86 32.58 43.67
C GLY A 490 -17.29 32.94 44.09
N LEU A 491 -17.92 33.91 43.41
CA LEU A 491 -19.24 34.45 43.73
C LEU A 491 -20.12 34.54 42.47
N PRO A 492 -21.39 34.15 42.53
CA PRO A 492 -22.26 34.09 41.36
C PRO A 492 -22.51 35.48 40.78
N VAL A 493 -22.49 35.58 39.44
CA VAL A 493 -22.86 36.82 38.75
C VAL A 493 -24.37 37.01 38.84
N LEU A 494 -24.80 38.05 39.56
CA LEU A 494 -26.19 38.40 39.79
C LEU A 494 -26.80 39.18 38.61
N GLY A 495 -25.96 39.88 37.84
CA GLY A 495 -26.35 40.59 36.64
C GLY A 495 -25.18 41.27 35.94
N THR A 496 -25.36 41.57 34.67
CA THR A 496 -24.39 42.24 33.81
C THR A 496 -25.05 43.45 33.15
N LEU A 497 -24.35 44.59 33.12
CA LEU A 497 -24.76 45.79 32.39
C LEU A 497 -23.88 45.92 31.15
N GLY A 498 -24.50 46.02 29.97
CA GLY A 498 -23.78 46.27 28.72
C GLY A 498 -23.35 47.74 28.59
N ASP A 499 -23.03 48.16 27.38
CA ASP A 499 -22.57 49.53 27.13
C ASP A 499 -23.75 50.50 26.96
N LEU A 500 -23.96 51.37 27.95
CA LEU A 500 -25.10 52.30 28.00
C LEU A 500 -25.15 53.26 26.80
N GLU A 501 -24.01 53.62 26.22
CA GLU A 501 -23.91 54.47 25.02
C GLU A 501 -24.53 53.80 23.77
N LYS A 502 -24.81 52.49 23.83
CA LYS A 502 -25.46 51.69 22.78
C LYS A 502 -26.89 51.24 23.13
N MET A 503 -27.36 51.51 24.34
CA MET A 503 -28.68 51.09 24.81
C MET A 503 -29.69 52.23 24.72
N ASP A 504 -30.81 52.01 24.04
CA ASP A 504 -31.92 52.96 24.05
C ASP A 504 -32.63 53.02 25.42
N ALA A 505 -33.46 54.04 25.64
CA ALA A 505 -34.13 54.22 26.93
C ALA A 505 -35.07 53.06 27.29
N ALA A 506 -35.63 52.35 26.29
CA ALA A 506 -36.45 51.16 26.53
C ALA A 506 -35.60 49.97 26.99
N ALA A 507 -34.46 49.69 26.36
CA ALA A 507 -33.53 48.65 26.79
C ALA A 507 -32.97 48.95 28.19
N GLN A 508 -32.65 50.22 28.51
CA GLN A 508 -32.18 50.60 29.85
C GLN A 508 -33.25 50.34 30.93
N LYS A 509 -34.53 50.68 30.67
CA LYS A 509 -35.64 50.35 31.59
C LYS A 509 -35.89 48.84 31.69
N ALA A 510 -35.91 48.11 30.58
CA ALA A 510 -36.10 46.66 30.56
C ALA A 510 -34.97 45.92 31.28
N TRP A 511 -33.73 46.39 31.12
CA TRP A 511 -32.57 45.92 31.86
C TRP A 511 -32.73 46.16 33.36
N ALA A 512 -33.04 47.40 33.78
CA ALA A 512 -33.21 47.74 35.18
C ALA A 512 -34.34 46.94 35.82
N PHE A 513 -35.45 46.75 35.10
CA PHE A 513 -36.56 45.90 35.50
C PHE A 513 -36.11 44.44 35.73
N ARG A 514 -35.39 43.85 34.78
CA ARG A 514 -34.90 42.46 34.84
C ARG A 514 -33.90 42.28 36.00
N THR A 515 -32.89 43.14 36.08
CA THR A 515 -31.84 43.08 37.09
C THR A 515 -32.41 43.29 38.50
N TRP A 516 -33.32 44.26 38.69
CA TRP A 516 -34.05 44.42 39.95
C TRP A 516 -34.79 43.13 40.37
N THR A 517 -35.45 42.46 39.42
CA THR A 517 -36.22 41.24 39.70
C THR A 517 -35.31 40.07 40.10
N ILE A 518 -34.16 39.92 39.43
CA ILE A 518 -33.15 38.90 39.78
C ILE A 518 -32.53 39.20 41.16
N LEU A 519 -32.16 40.45 41.43
CA LEU A 519 -31.60 40.86 42.72
C LEU A 519 -32.61 40.62 43.84
N LYS A 520 -33.85 41.13 43.74
CA LYS A 520 -34.88 40.89 44.76
C LYS A 520 -35.11 39.39 45.01
N GLY A 521 -35.15 38.58 43.96
CA GLY A 521 -35.35 37.12 44.06
C GLY A 521 -34.19 36.36 44.72
N LYS A 522 -32.95 36.86 44.63
CA LYS A 522 -31.76 36.25 45.26
C LYS A 522 -31.40 36.85 46.63
N LEU A 523 -31.95 38.02 46.99
CA LEU A 523 -31.50 38.83 48.12
C LEU A 523 -32.59 39.14 49.18
N SER A 524 -33.84 38.70 49.00
CA SER A 524 -34.94 38.99 49.94
C SER A 524 -35.35 37.74 50.72
N GLU A 525 -35.03 37.70 52.03
CA GLU A 525 -35.35 36.58 52.93
C GLU A 525 -36.84 36.41 53.22
N SER A 526 -37.66 37.47 53.04
CA SER A 526 -39.13 37.40 53.16
C SER A 526 -39.81 38.48 52.33
N GLN A 527 -41.03 38.21 51.86
CA GLN A 527 -41.77 39.11 50.95
C GLN A 527 -42.11 40.49 51.55
N THR A 528 -42.03 40.64 52.87
CA THR A 528 -42.35 41.88 53.61
C THR A 528 -41.10 42.72 53.94
N HIS A 529 -39.94 42.11 54.14
CA HIS A 529 -38.72 42.82 54.52
C HIS A 529 -38.13 43.63 53.36
N GLY A 530 -37.55 44.77 53.70
CA GLY A 530 -36.84 45.62 52.75
C GLY A 530 -35.53 45.00 52.24
N LEU A 531 -35.17 45.31 51.00
CA LEU A 531 -33.87 44.96 50.44
C LEU A 531 -32.81 45.93 51.00
N VAL A 532 -31.74 45.42 51.59
CA VAL A 532 -30.63 46.25 52.12
C VAL A 532 -29.32 45.74 51.55
N CYS A 533 -28.79 46.40 50.51
CA CYS A 533 -27.56 45.96 49.85
C CYS A 533 -26.57 47.12 49.58
N GLY A 534 -25.28 46.82 49.72
CA GLY A 534 -24.18 47.72 49.39
C GLY A 534 -23.48 47.33 48.10
N PHE A 535 -23.02 48.30 47.32
CA PHE A 535 -22.20 48.13 46.13
C PHE A 535 -20.78 48.62 46.39
N ILE A 536 -19.79 47.76 46.19
CA ILE A 536 -18.36 48.06 46.33
C ILE A 536 -17.59 47.63 45.08
N SER A 537 -16.47 48.28 44.78
CA SER A 537 -15.61 47.99 43.60
C SER A 537 -14.14 48.25 43.94
N THR A 538 -13.19 47.73 43.16
CA THR A 538 -11.75 47.96 43.40
C THR A 538 -11.38 49.44 43.32
N HIS A 539 -11.84 50.13 42.26
CA HIS A 539 -11.51 51.51 41.95
C HIS A 539 -12.73 52.43 41.91
N HIS A 540 -12.45 53.73 41.78
CA HIS A 540 -13.42 54.74 41.39
C HIS A 540 -13.93 54.55 39.95
N ASN A 541 -15.11 55.12 39.67
CA ASN A 541 -15.73 55.20 38.35
C ASN A 541 -15.97 53.83 37.67
N GLU A 542 -16.11 52.73 38.42
CA GLU A 542 -16.43 51.40 37.83
C GLU A 542 -17.93 51.22 37.51
N GLY A 543 -18.81 52.10 38.02
CA GLY A 543 -20.24 52.15 37.66
C GLY A 543 -21.23 51.97 38.81
N ARG A 544 -20.79 51.94 40.07
CA ARG A 544 -21.66 51.76 41.25
C ARG A 544 -22.81 52.76 41.30
N SER A 545 -22.53 54.05 41.17
CA SER A 545 -23.54 55.12 41.16
C SER A 545 -24.55 54.96 40.01
N THR A 546 -24.08 54.48 38.85
CA THR A 546 -24.92 54.17 37.68
C THR A 546 -25.87 53.01 37.97
N TRP A 547 -25.37 51.92 38.55
CA TRP A 547 -26.17 50.78 38.99
C TRP A 547 -27.21 51.18 40.04
N ILE A 548 -26.81 51.94 41.05
CA ILE A 548 -27.72 52.43 42.10
C ILE A 548 -28.80 53.34 41.50
N LYS A 549 -28.46 54.26 40.57
CA LYS A 549 -29.44 55.13 39.90
C LYS A 549 -30.48 54.34 39.10
N LEU A 550 -30.05 53.33 38.32
CA LEU A 550 -30.94 52.49 37.52
C LEU A 550 -31.82 51.55 38.38
N LEU A 551 -31.28 51.03 39.49
CA LEU A 551 -32.08 50.21 40.43
C LEU A 551 -33.05 51.07 41.24
N THR A 552 -32.67 52.31 41.61
CA THR A 552 -33.53 53.26 42.33
C THR A 552 -34.78 53.61 41.54
N SER A 553 -34.64 53.98 40.26
CA SER A 553 -35.80 54.28 39.41
C SER A 553 -36.70 53.05 39.25
N SER A 554 -36.13 51.88 39.00
CA SER A 554 -36.91 50.64 38.81
C SER A 554 -37.57 50.12 40.11
N ALA A 555 -37.03 50.45 41.28
CA ALA A 555 -37.68 50.20 42.56
C ALA A 555 -38.84 51.18 42.83
N ASN A 556 -38.64 52.48 42.57
CA ASN A 556 -39.67 53.51 42.74
C ASN A 556 -40.86 53.30 41.78
N GLU A 557 -40.60 52.96 40.50
CA GLU A 557 -41.63 52.60 39.50
C GLU A 557 -42.52 51.41 39.93
N ARG A 558 -42.13 50.65 40.96
CA ARG A 558 -42.90 49.52 41.52
C ARG A 558 -43.60 49.84 42.85
N GLY A 559 -43.60 51.09 43.28
CA GLY A 559 -44.21 51.48 44.55
C GLY A 559 -43.46 50.97 45.78
N LEU A 560 -42.12 51.05 45.76
CA LEU A 560 -41.26 50.77 46.90
C LEU A 560 -40.61 52.07 47.40
N ARG A 561 -40.48 52.20 48.72
CA ARG A 561 -39.74 53.31 49.34
C ARG A 561 -38.26 53.09 49.08
N VAL A 562 -37.52 54.09 48.61
CA VAL A 562 -36.08 53.93 48.35
C VAL A 562 -35.27 54.89 49.20
N LEU A 563 -34.24 54.37 49.85
CA LEU A 563 -33.21 55.14 50.55
C LEU A 563 -31.87 54.84 49.90
N THR A 564 -31.24 55.81 49.26
CA THR A 564 -29.88 55.63 48.73
C THR A 564 -28.88 56.39 49.58
N ILE A 565 -27.72 55.79 49.82
CA ILE A 565 -26.60 56.45 50.50
C ILE A 565 -25.42 56.44 49.53
N SER A 566 -24.88 57.60 49.14
CA SER A 566 -23.89 57.68 48.05
C SER A 566 -22.68 58.57 48.37
N THR A 567 -21.48 58.13 47.97
CA THR A 567 -20.20 58.84 48.25
C THR A 567 -20.04 60.19 47.55
N LYS A 568 -21.02 60.59 46.74
CA LYS A 568 -21.22 61.95 46.22
C LYS A 568 -22.72 62.26 46.28
N PRO A 569 -23.13 63.53 46.49
CA PRO A 569 -24.49 63.94 46.17
C PRO A 569 -24.73 63.70 44.67
N SER A 570 -25.91 63.19 44.31
CA SER A 570 -26.30 63.05 42.91
C SER A 570 -26.83 64.38 42.40
N GLU A 571 -26.47 64.79 41.18
CA GLU A 571 -27.09 65.92 40.46
C GLU A 571 -28.52 65.58 39.99
N ALA A 572 -29.29 64.85 40.81
CA ALA A 572 -30.64 64.38 40.55
C ALA A 572 -31.69 65.46 40.86
N GLY A 573 -31.44 66.68 40.38
CA GLY A 573 -32.48 67.71 40.30
C GLY A 573 -33.52 67.31 39.26
N SER A 574 -34.78 67.15 39.69
CA SER A 574 -35.93 66.67 38.92
C SER A 574 -35.90 65.19 38.48
N LEU A 575 -36.94 64.45 38.89
CA LEU A 575 -37.42 63.25 38.17
C LEU A 575 -38.87 62.89 38.58
N HIS A 576 -39.78 63.86 38.46
CA HIS A 576 -41.23 63.63 38.40
C HIS A 576 -41.68 63.61 36.93
N PRO A 577 -41.73 62.44 36.25
CA PRO A 577 -42.49 62.29 35.02
C PRO A 577 -43.97 62.22 35.41
N HIS A 578 -44.69 63.32 35.14
CA HIS A 578 -46.02 63.68 35.65
C HIS A 578 -46.02 64.36 37.03
N GLU A 579 -46.88 65.38 37.11
CA GLU A 579 -47.16 66.30 38.23
C GLU A 579 -46.01 67.23 38.67
N THR A 580 -46.19 68.51 38.38
CA THR A 580 -45.40 69.63 38.93
C THR A 580 -45.94 70.01 40.31
N PRO A 581 -45.11 70.10 41.36
CA PRO A 581 -45.53 70.69 42.64
C PRO A 581 -45.95 72.15 42.42
N SER A 582 -47.15 72.52 42.87
CA SER A 582 -47.74 73.85 42.66
C SER A 582 -47.12 74.95 43.52
N ASP A 583 -46.50 74.59 44.64
CA ASP A 583 -46.18 75.53 45.71
C ASP A 583 -44.68 75.73 45.91
N GLU A 584 -44.25 76.98 45.80
CA GLU A 584 -42.86 77.40 46.02
C GLU A 584 -42.41 77.20 47.49
N GLN A 585 -43.39 77.07 48.41
CA GLN A 585 -43.17 76.88 49.83
C GLN A 585 -42.72 75.44 50.14
N THR A 586 -43.32 74.42 49.49
CA THR A 586 -42.92 73.02 49.64
C THR A 586 -41.48 72.79 49.18
N LYS A 587 -41.06 73.44 48.07
CA LYS A 587 -39.66 73.41 47.62
C LYS A 587 -38.68 73.97 48.66
N LYS A 588 -39.04 75.08 49.33
CA LYS A 588 -38.20 75.67 50.38
C LYS A 588 -38.14 74.78 51.63
N GLU A 589 -39.23 74.09 51.96
CA GLU A 589 -39.23 73.11 53.05
C GLU A 589 -38.40 71.86 52.70
N GLU A 590 -38.51 71.30 51.50
CA GLU A 590 -37.67 70.19 51.03
C GLU A 590 -36.18 70.57 50.96
N GLU A 591 -35.84 71.74 50.42
CA GLU A 591 -34.45 72.21 50.32
C GLU A 591 -33.86 72.51 51.72
N ALA A 592 -34.66 72.99 52.66
CA ALA A 592 -34.27 73.12 54.07
C ALA A 592 -34.14 71.76 54.77
N LEU A 593 -35.01 70.79 54.46
CA LEU A 593 -34.92 69.42 54.96
C LEU A 593 -33.63 68.74 54.47
N MET A 594 -33.30 68.90 53.19
CA MET A 594 -32.07 68.36 52.60
C MET A 594 -30.82 69.02 53.18
N LYS A 595 -30.77 70.34 53.38
CA LYS A 595 -29.67 71.01 54.10
C LYS A 595 -29.56 70.58 55.56
N THR A 596 -30.69 70.32 56.23
CA THR A 596 -30.70 69.70 57.56
C THR A 596 -30.08 68.30 57.50
N PHE A 597 -30.34 67.55 56.42
CA PHE A 597 -29.74 66.27 56.10
C PHE A 597 -28.34 66.31 55.47
N GLU A 598 -27.64 67.45 55.43
CA GLU A 598 -26.22 67.48 55.03
C GLU A 598 -25.26 67.43 56.23
N SER A 599 -25.71 67.84 57.43
CA SER A 599 -24.81 68.11 58.56
C SER A 599 -24.60 66.95 59.54
N ASN A 600 -25.61 66.13 59.85
CA ASN A 600 -25.45 65.03 60.83
C ASN A 600 -26.49 63.89 60.77
N VAL A 601 -27.03 63.53 59.59
CA VAL A 601 -28.16 62.56 59.40
C VAL A 601 -28.05 61.27 60.23
N LEU A 602 -26.86 60.69 60.24
CA LEU A 602 -26.58 59.40 60.87
C LEU A 602 -26.62 59.46 62.40
N ALA A 603 -26.68 60.65 63.00
CA ALA A 603 -26.97 60.85 64.42
C ALA A 603 -28.48 60.97 64.72
N SER A 604 -29.34 61.16 63.72
CA SER A 604 -30.81 61.26 63.87
C SER A 604 -31.62 60.35 62.92
N PRO A 605 -31.28 59.05 62.75
CA PRO A 605 -31.90 58.15 61.77
C PRO A 605 -33.44 58.04 61.86
N GLY A 606 -34.02 58.28 63.04
CA GLY A 606 -35.47 58.35 63.26
C GLY A 606 -36.19 59.47 62.48
N GLN A 607 -35.51 60.56 62.11
CA GLN A 607 -36.09 61.63 61.28
C GLN A 607 -36.28 61.16 59.83
N VAL A 608 -35.25 60.51 59.26
CA VAL A 608 -35.32 59.86 57.95
C VAL A 608 -36.39 58.76 57.95
N ALA A 609 -36.44 57.96 59.02
CA ALA A 609 -37.46 56.92 59.19
C ALA A 609 -38.88 57.49 59.29
N LYS A 610 -39.07 58.68 59.88
CA LYS A 610 -40.38 59.36 59.92
C LYS A 610 -40.81 59.80 58.52
N HIS A 611 -39.92 60.47 57.76
CA HIS A 611 -40.22 60.93 56.40
C HIS A 611 -40.51 59.76 55.45
N LEU A 612 -39.72 58.68 55.50
CA LEU A 612 -39.98 57.45 54.72
C LEU A 612 -41.30 56.74 55.10
N ARG A 613 -41.87 57.01 56.27
CA ARG A 613 -43.13 56.43 56.76
C ARG A 613 -44.32 57.38 56.62
N ASP A 614 -44.15 58.58 56.08
CA ASP A 614 -45.23 59.55 55.95
C ASP A 614 -46.31 59.03 54.99
N PRO A 615 -47.60 58.95 55.39
CA PRO A 615 -48.66 58.43 54.53
C PRO A 615 -49.08 59.40 53.41
N SER A 616 -48.65 60.67 53.44
CA SER A 616 -48.92 61.63 52.36
C SER A 616 -48.04 61.39 51.13
N ASN A 617 -46.82 60.88 51.33
CA ASN A 617 -45.94 60.48 50.24
C ASN A 617 -46.01 58.95 50.08
N ALA A 618 -46.68 58.49 49.03
CA ALA A 618 -46.89 57.06 48.81
C ALA A 618 -45.57 56.27 48.70
N PHE A 619 -44.59 56.82 47.97
CA PHE A 619 -43.35 56.14 47.59
C PHE A 619 -42.13 57.09 47.64
N PRO A 620 -41.73 57.58 48.83
CA PRO A 620 -40.60 58.47 48.98
C PRO A 620 -39.28 57.83 48.51
N VAL A 621 -38.51 58.61 47.75
CA VAL A 621 -37.10 58.36 47.44
C VAL A 621 -36.25 59.38 48.18
N VAL A 622 -35.37 58.92 49.06
CA VAL A 622 -34.48 59.77 49.87
C VAL A 622 -33.04 59.49 49.50
N HIS A 623 -32.27 60.55 49.28
CA HIS A 623 -30.85 60.49 48.94
C HIS A 623 -30.01 61.09 50.08
N ILE A 624 -29.15 60.29 50.72
CA ILE A 624 -28.21 60.72 51.76
C ILE A 624 -26.79 60.76 51.17
N PRO A 625 -26.06 61.89 51.22
CA PRO A 625 -24.63 61.87 50.92
C PRO A 625 -23.87 61.15 52.04
N LEU A 626 -22.97 60.24 51.68
CA LEU A 626 -22.06 59.57 52.61
C LEU A 626 -20.98 60.58 53.00
N PRO A 627 -20.92 61.07 54.26
CA PRO A 627 -19.99 62.12 54.64
C PRO A 627 -18.55 61.60 54.70
N GLY A 628 -17.58 62.44 54.35
CA GLY A 628 -16.14 62.15 54.44
C GLY A 628 -15.64 62.16 55.89
N TRP A 629 -16.10 61.20 56.70
CA TRP A 629 -15.74 61.06 58.10
C TRP A 629 -14.47 60.25 58.31
N VAL A 630 -13.60 60.71 59.21
CA VAL A 630 -12.62 59.84 59.87
C VAL A 630 -13.37 58.80 60.70
N TRP A 631 -13.27 57.53 60.31
CA TRP A 631 -14.07 56.45 60.90
C TRP A 631 -13.59 56.11 62.32
N ASN A 632 -14.42 56.39 63.33
CA ASN A 632 -14.14 56.12 64.73
C ASN A 632 -15.21 55.21 65.37
N LEU A 633 -14.99 54.79 66.63
CA LEU A 633 -15.89 53.86 67.34
C LEU A 633 -17.33 54.41 67.47
N GLU A 634 -17.48 55.72 67.68
CA GLU A 634 -18.78 56.37 67.81
C GLU A 634 -19.54 56.40 66.48
N ARG A 635 -18.88 56.81 65.38
CA ARG A 635 -19.46 56.82 64.04
C ARG A 635 -19.78 55.40 63.55
N ARG A 636 -18.95 54.39 63.86
CA ARG A 636 -19.23 52.97 63.59
C ARG A 636 -20.48 52.49 64.34
N LYS A 637 -20.72 52.97 65.57
CA LYS A 637 -21.97 52.69 66.30
C LYS A 637 -23.17 53.42 65.69
N GLN A 638 -23.06 54.72 65.40
CA GLN A 638 -24.13 55.50 64.76
C GLN A 638 -24.58 54.87 63.43
N TRP A 639 -23.63 54.36 62.63
CA TRP A 639 -23.91 53.61 61.40
C TRP A 639 -24.67 52.30 61.65
N GLN A 640 -24.29 51.53 62.67
CA GLN A 640 -25.00 50.31 63.07
C GLN A 640 -26.42 50.61 63.56
N ASP A 641 -26.58 51.60 64.44
CA ASP A 641 -27.87 52.02 65.00
C ASP A 641 -28.81 52.56 63.89
N ALA A 642 -28.28 53.29 62.90
CA ALA A 642 -29.02 53.77 61.74
C ALA A 642 -29.46 52.63 60.79
N LEU A 643 -28.55 51.73 60.42
CA LEU A 643 -28.87 50.56 59.59
C LEU A 643 -29.92 49.66 60.26
N ALA A 644 -29.84 49.46 61.58
CA ALA A 644 -30.82 48.70 62.34
C ALA A 644 -32.22 49.35 62.32
N GLN A 645 -32.31 50.67 62.52
CA GLN A 645 -33.58 51.41 62.46
C GLN A 645 -34.20 51.42 61.06
N TRP A 646 -33.38 51.58 60.02
CA TRP A 646 -33.88 51.62 58.63
C TRP A 646 -34.26 50.24 58.09
N LYS A 647 -33.58 49.15 58.50
CA LYS A 647 -33.99 47.77 58.15
C LYS A 647 -35.41 47.44 58.66
N ALA A 648 -35.85 48.09 59.73
CA ALA A 648 -37.19 47.94 60.30
C ALA A 648 -38.28 48.82 59.63
N ILE A 649 -38.13 49.20 58.35
CA ILE A 649 -39.13 49.94 57.57
C ILE A 649 -39.72 49.02 56.49
N ASP A 650 -41.02 48.74 56.58
CA ASP A 650 -41.73 47.90 55.62
C ASP A 650 -41.63 48.46 54.19
N LYS A 651 -41.33 47.55 53.25
CA LYS A 651 -41.17 47.83 51.81
C LYS A 651 -40.06 48.86 51.46
N LEU A 652 -39.05 49.02 52.33
CA LEU A 652 -37.87 49.84 52.03
C LEU A 652 -36.91 49.14 51.04
N VAL A 653 -36.20 49.93 50.25
CA VAL A 653 -35.05 49.53 49.45
C VAL A 653 -33.88 50.44 49.83
N LEU A 654 -32.92 49.90 50.57
CA LEU A 654 -31.73 50.63 51.01
C LEU A 654 -30.52 50.23 50.15
N LEU A 655 -30.07 51.15 49.30
CA LEU A 655 -28.93 50.97 48.40
C LEU A 655 -27.74 51.83 48.88
N VAL A 656 -26.62 51.20 49.25
CA VAL A 656 -25.43 51.91 49.75
C VAL A 656 -24.30 51.86 48.72
N GLU A 657 -23.88 53.02 48.20
CA GLU A 657 -22.61 53.12 47.48
C GLU A 657 -21.47 53.19 48.49
N LEU A 658 -20.61 52.17 48.52
CA LEU A 658 -19.42 52.17 49.37
C LEU A 658 -18.24 52.83 48.62
N PRO A 659 -17.29 53.46 49.33
CA PRO A 659 -16.01 53.85 48.74
C PRO A 659 -15.29 52.61 48.18
N PRO A 660 -14.31 52.77 47.25
CA PRO A 660 -13.64 51.61 46.66
C PRO A 660 -12.89 50.77 47.71
N ALA A 661 -12.79 49.46 47.48
CA ALA A 661 -12.15 48.49 48.38
C ALA A 661 -10.64 48.73 48.61
N SER A 662 -10.04 49.63 47.82
CA SER A 662 -8.68 50.16 48.00
C SER A 662 -8.56 51.23 49.09
N GLN A 663 -9.67 51.74 49.64
CA GLN A 663 -9.70 52.67 50.79
C GLN A 663 -10.07 51.91 52.07
N PRO A 664 -9.28 51.98 53.17
CA PRO A 664 -9.55 51.23 54.41
C PRO A 664 -10.94 51.48 55.02
N GLU A 665 -11.46 52.69 54.89
CA GLU A 665 -12.78 53.10 55.39
C GLU A 665 -13.93 52.30 54.74
N SER A 666 -13.77 51.88 53.48
CA SER A 666 -14.78 51.09 52.76
C SER A 666 -15.08 49.75 53.45
N VAL A 667 -14.04 49.09 53.98
CA VAL A 667 -14.12 47.80 54.67
C VAL A 667 -14.87 47.97 55.99
N LEU A 668 -14.58 49.05 56.72
CA LEU A 668 -15.19 49.36 58.02
C LEU A 668 -16.65 49.85 57.91
N LEU A 669 -17.03 50.41 56.76
CA LEU A 669 -18.43 50.70 56.38
C LEU A 669 -19.17 49.41 55.97
N ALA A 670 -18.52 48.54 55.18
CA ALA A 670 -19.09 47.33 54.61
C ALA A 670 -19.40 46.23 55.66
N GLU A 671 -18.60 46.16 56.74
CA GLU A 671 -18.64 45.17 57.83
C GLU A 671 -20.03 44.92 58.47
N LYS A 672 -20.97 45.85 58.31
CA LYS A 672 -22.33 45.79 58.89
C LYS A 672 -23.44 46.04 57.88
N VAL A 673 -23.10 46.15 56.60
CA VAL A 673 -24.10 46.10 55.52
C VAL A 673 -24.58 44.64 55.40
N PRO A 674 -25.90 44.35 55.50
CA PRO A 674 -26.40 42.97 55.53
C PRO A 674 -26.01 42.13 54.31
N GLN A 675 -25.86 42.75 53.14
CA GLN A 675 -25.59 42.09 51.86
C GLN A 675 -24.68 42.97 51.00
N LEU A 676 -23.51 42.45 50.63
CA LEU A 676 -22.50 43.17 49.85
C LEU A 676 -22.42 42.58 48.45
N ILE A 677 -22.54 43.45 47.44
CA ILE A 677 -22.44 43.12 46.02
C ILE A 677 -21.14 43.71 45.49
N TRP A 678 -20.30 42.84 44.92
CA TRP A 678 -19.04 43.23 44.31
C TRP A 678 -19.22 43.62 42.85
N LEU A 679 -18.87 44.85 42.49
CA LEU A 679 -18.98 45.41 41.14
C LEU A 679 -17.61 45.53 40.48
N SER A 680 -17.51 45.09 39.22
CA SER A 680 -16.28 45.16 38.42
C SER A 680 -16.57 45.67 37.00
N GLU A 681 -15.76 46.61 36.51
CA GLU A 681 -15.83 47.11 35.12
C GLU A 681 -14.92 46.31 34.17
N SER A 682 -15.48 45.93 33.01
CA SER A 682 -14.79 45.12 31.99
C SER A 682 -13.46 45.70 31.52
N GLY A 683 -12.39 44.89 31.59
CA GLY A 683 -11.05 45.24 31.12
C GLY A 683 -10.26 46.17 32.03
N LYS A 684 -10.83 46.60 33.17
CA LYS A 684 -10.21 47.57 34.08
C LYS A 684 -9.38 46.88 35.16
N THR A 685 -10.00 46.06 36.01
CA THR A 685 -9.39 45.34 37.13
C THR A 685 -8.68 44.06 36.73
N THR A 686 -7.57 43.73 37.40
CA THR A 686 -6.90 42.42 37.28
C THR A 686 -7.54 41.37 38.19
N LEU A 687 -7.34 40.10 37.85
CA LEU A 687 -7.71 38.94 38.67
C LEU A 687 -7.09 38.99 40.08
N LYS A 688 -5.86 39.51 40.20
CA LYS A 688 -5.09 39.54 41.46
C LYS A 688 -5.62 40.59 42.43
N GLU A 689 -5.79 41.83 41.97
CA GLU A 689 -6.36 42.92 42.78
C GLU A 689 -7.76 42.55 43.29
N THR A 690 -8.60 42.01 42.38
CA THR A 690 -9.98 41.60 42.69
C THR A 690 -10.00 40.57 43.84
N ARG A 691 -9.11 39.56 43.82
CA ARG A 691 -9.00 38.56 44.88
C ARG A 691 -8.52 39.16 46.19
N HIS A 692 -7.44 39.94 46.17
CA HIS A 692 -6.86 40.55 47.37
C HIS A 692 -7.87 41.43 48.15
N HIS A 693 -8.66 42.24 47.44
CA HIS A 693 -9.69 43.06 48.08
C HIS A 693 -10.89 42.23 48.59
N LEU A 694 -11.27 41.15 47.89
CA LEU A 694 -12.32 40.24 48.36
C LEU A 694 -11.89 39.41 49.57
N GLU A 695 -10.64 38.95 49.61
CA GLU A 695 -10.02 38.32 50.79
C GLU A 695 -10.03 39.29 51.98
N THR A 696 -9.65 40.56 51.75
CA THR A 696 -9.72 41.61 52.79
C THR A 696 -11.15 41.80 53.34
N LEU A 697 -12.16 41.83 52.47
CA LEU A 697 -13.57 41.92 52.87
C LEU A 697 -14.07 40.65 53.59
N ARG A 698 -13.65 39.46 53.16
CA ARG A 698 -13.95 38.18 53.83
C ARG A 698 -13.33 38.12 55.23
N HIS A 699 -12.07 38.51 55.38
CA HIS A 699 -11.39 38.59 56.69
C HIS A 699 -12.01 39.63 57.63
N ALA A 700 -12.60 40.70 57.09
CA ALA A 700 -13.39 41.67 57.86
C ALA A 700 -14.81 41.19 58.23
N GLY A 701 -15.24 40.00 57.77
CA GLY A 701 -16.57 39.46 58.05
C GLY A 701 -17.71 40.09 57.24
N CYS A 702 -17.41 40.71 56.09
CA CYS A 702 -18.43 41.29 55.21
C CYS A 702 -19.22 40.21 54.47
N ASN A 703 -20.55 40.27 54.49
CA ASN A 703 -21.41 39.28 53.82
C ASN A 703 -21.48 39.50 52.30
N LEU A 704 -20.54 38.94 51.56
CA LEU A 704 -20.47 39.00 50.09
C LEU A 704 -21.43 38.00 49.44
N VAL A 705 -22.52 38.48 48.84
CA VAL A 705 -23.62 37.62 48.34
C VAL A 705 -23.54 37.34 46.84
N GLY A 706 -22.80 38.16 46.08
CA GLY A 706 -22.63 37.95 44.63
C GLY A 706 -21.89 39.08 43.93
N THR A 707 -21.70 38.92 42.62
CA THR A 707 -21.02 39.91 41.77
C THR A 707 -21.94 40.54 40.75
N VAL A 708 -21.57 41.72 40.26
CA VAL A 708 -22.17 42.37 39.08
C VAL A 708 -21.09 42.93 38.17
N MET A 709 -21.31 42.85 36.86
CA MET A 709 -20.35 43.31 35.86
C MET A 709 -20.86 44.54 35.12
N ASN A 710 -20.01 45.55 34.95
CA ASN A 710 -20.32 46.73 34.15
C ASN A 710 -19.55 46.74 32.80
N ARG A 711 -20.19 47.28 31.76
CA ARG A 711 -19.71 47.28 30.36
C ARG A 711 -19.35 45.88 29.85
N GLU A 712 -20.28 44.93 29.97
CA GLU A 712 -20.13 43.60 29.35
C GLU A 712 -19.92 43.73 27.82
N PRO A 713 -18.88 43.08 27.25
CA PRO A 713 -18.64 43.13 25.81
C PRO A 713 -19.56 42.18 25.05
N GLU A 714 -20.17 42.67 23.96
CA GLU A 714 -20.98 41.85 23.06
C GLU A 714 -20.16 40.72 22.42
N SER A 715 -20.34 39.47 22.87
CA SER A 715 -19.72 38.31 22.22
C SER A 715 -20.58 37.81 21.07
N PHE A 716 -20.08 38.01 19.85
CA PHE A 716 -20.76 37.64 18.60
C PHE A 716 -20.94 36.12 18.46
N TRP A 717 -19.96 35.33 18.93
CA TRP A 717 -19.92 33.89 18.70
C TRP A 717 -20.98 33.13 19.49
N ARG A 718 -21.31 33.58 20.71
CA ARG A 718 -22.31 32.96 21.60
C ARG A 718 -23.73 32.95 21.01
N SER A 719 -24.04 33.78 20.02
CA SER A 719 -25.38 33.85 19.38
C SER A 719 -25.46 33.24 17.97
N GLN A 720 -24.32 32.94 17.33
CA GLN A 720 -24.27 32.48 15.93
C GLN A 720 -23.93 30.98 15.78
N LEU A 721 -23.14 30.39 16.69
CA LEU A 721 -22.67 29.00 16.54
C LEU A 721 -23.81 27.97 16.49
N SER A 722 -24.88 28.17 17.26
CA SER A 722 -26.09 27.32 17.23
C SER A 722 -26.79 27.31 15.87
N ARG A 723 -26.67 28.38 15.08
CA ARG A 723 -27.26 28.50 13.74
C ARG A 723 -26.42 27.78 12.68
N TRP A 724 -25.10 27.72 12.86
CA TRP A 724 -24.18 27.08 11.92
C TRP A 724 -24.23 25.54 11.97
N PHE A 725 -24.36 24.95 13.16
CA PHE A 725 -24.47 23.49 13.29
C PHE A 725 -25.66 22.89 12.51
N GLY A 726 -26.80 23.60 12.48
CA GLY A 726 -27.96 23.18 11.70
C GLY A 726 -27.71 23.11 10.17
N PHE A 727 -26.88 24.01 9.63
CA PHE A 727 -26.52 23.99 8.21
C PHE A 727 -25.55 22.87 7.84
N VAL A 728 -24.59 22.56 8.72
CA VAL A 728 -23.62 21.47 8.47
C VAL A 728 -24.30 20.09 8.53
N ALA A 729 -25.20 19.88 9.49
CA ALA A 729 -25.97 18.64 9.60
C ALA A 729 -26.83 18.36 8.36
N ALA A 730 -27.56 19.37 7.86
CA ALA A 730 -28.42 19.24 6.70
C ALA A 730 -27.68 18.87 5.40
N PHE A 731 -26.42 19.29 5.26
CA PHE A 731 -25.61 19.01 4.08
C PHE A 731 -25.13 17.56 4.00
N ILE A 732 -25.00 16.87 5.14
CA ILE A 732 -24.55 15.47 5.21
C ILE A 732 -25.70 14.51 4.89
N THR A 733 -26.93 14.83 5.29
CA THR A 733 -28.12 13.98 5.09
C THR A 733 -28.60 13.88 3.64
N LEU A 734 -28.19 14.78 2.74
CA LEU A 734 -28.74 14.84 1.37
C LEU A 734 -28.04 13.89 0.36
N ALA A 735 -26.99 13.17 0.77
CA ALA A 735 -26.13 12.39 -0.12
C ALA A 735 -26.45 10.88 -0.19
N ALA A 736 -27.46 10.38 0.54
CA ALA A 736 -27.68 8.95 0.76
C ALA A 736 -29.15 8.52 0.56
N SER A 737 -29.67 8.53 -0.68
CA SER A 737 -31.04 8.07 -0.99
C SER A 737 -31.27 7.64 -2.46
N SER A 738 -30.61 6.57 -2.91
CA SER A 738 -30.98 5.75 -4.09
C SER A 738 -30.12 4.47 -4.09
N THR A 739 -30.54 3.27 -4.52
CA THR A 739 -31.88 2.74 -4.87
C THR A 739 -31.94 1.29 -4.37
N GLN A 740 -33.09 0.79 -3.89
CA GLN A 740 -33.26 -0.64 -3.53
C GLN A 740 -34.40 -1.25 -4.35
N ALA A 741 -34.13 -2.38 -5.01
CA ALA A 741 -35.08 -3.11 -5.84
C ALA A 741 -35.23 -4.56 -5.37
N GLN A 742 -36.45 -5.10 -5.37
CA GLN A 742 -36.73 -6.48 -4.98
C GLN A 742 -36.77 -7.40 -6.23
N PRO A 743 -36.27 -8.65 -6.13
CA PRO A 743 -36.42 -9.63 -7.20
C PRO A 743 -37.81 -10.29 -7.17
N ALA A 744 -38.46 -10.41 -8.34
CA ALA A 744 -39.67 -11.19 -8.52
C ALA A 744 -39.34 -12.63 -8.98
N THR A 745 -40.12 -13.63 -8.54
CA THR A 745 -39.86 -15.05 -8.85
C THR A 745 -40.66 -15.53 -10.06
N GLY A 746 -39.98 -16.03 -11.10
CA GLY A 746 -40.59 -16.75 -12.24
C GLY A 746 -40.48 -18.27 -12.11
N ALA A 747 -41.30 -19.02 -12.86
CA ALA A 747 -41.40 -20.48 -12.76
C ALA A 747 -40.80 -21.23 -13.98
N ILE A 748 -40.42 -22.50 -13.76
CA ILE A 748 -39.80 -23.40 -14.75
C ILE A 748 -40.89 -24.16 -15.52
N PRO A 749 -40.84 -24.26 -16.87
CA PRO A 749 -41.62 -25.21 -17.66
C PRO A 749 -41.02 -26.63 -17.56
N ALA A 750 -41.87 -27.66 -17.58
CA ALA A 750 -41.41 -29.05 -17.50
C ALA A 750 -40.63 -29.50 -18.76
N GLU A 751 -39.50 -30.20 -18.57
CA GLU A 751 -38.66 -30.69 -19.67
C GLU A 751 -39.24 -31.94 -20.35
N PRO A 752 -39.03 -32.12 -21.67
CA PRO A 752 -39.38 -33.34 -22.38
C PRO A 752 -38.37 -34.46 -22.04
N GLN A 753 -38.88 -35.64 -21.64
CA GLN A 753 -38.06 -36.81 -21.29
C GLN A 753 -37.11 -37.20 -22.42
N HIS A 754 -35.82 -36.91 -22.26
CA HIS A 754 -34.78 -37.34 -23.19
C HIS A 754 -34.33 -38.76 -22.87
N ASN A 755 -34.25 -39.62 -23.89
CA ASN A 755 -33.75 -40.98 -23.76
C ASN A 755 -32.20 -40.96 -23.76
N TYR A 756 -31.59 -40.91 -22.57
CA TYR A 756 -30.15 -40.84 -22.39
C TYR A 756 -29.45 -42.16 -22.78
N SER A 757 -29.19 -42.36 -24.08
CA SER A 757 -28.35 -43.42 -24.63
C SER A 757 -27.07 -42.85 -25.20
N PHE A 758 -25.91 -43.35 -24.73
CA PHE A 758 -24.61 -43.07 -25.35
C PHE A 758 -24.43 -43.75 -26.71
N SER A 759 -25.22 -44.79 -27.01
CA SER A 759 -25.16 -45.58 -28.25
C SER A 759 -26.21 -45.14 -29.27
N VAL A 760 -25.92 -45.32 -30.56
CA VAL A 760 -26.82 -44.92 -31.67
C VAL A 760 -28.13 -45.73 -31.65
N SER A 761 -29.24 -45.08 -31.31
CA SER A 761 -30.60 -45.65 -31.46
C SER A 761 -30.84 -46.07 -32.92
N ARG A 762 -31.67 -47.10 -33.16
CA ARG A 762 -31.88 -47.63 -34.52
C ARG A 762 -32.38 -46.57 -35.52
N GLU A 763 -33.12 -45.58 -35.02
CA GLU A 763 -33.72 -44.49 -35.79
C GLU A 763 -32.69 -43.40 -36.18
N ASN A 764 -31.67 -43.15 -35.35
CA ASN A 764 -30.68 -42.09 -35.57
C ASN A 764 -29.40 -42.57 -36.29
N ARG A 765 -29.43 -43.74 -36.93
CA ARG A 765 -28.28 -44.33 -37.64
C ARG A 765 -28.02 -43.64 -38.97
N ALA A 766 -26.78 -43.25 -39.22
CA ALA A 766 -26.34 -42.75 -40.52
C ALA A 766 -26.49 -43.83 -41.61
N PRO A 767 -26.62 -43.48 -42.91
CA PRO A 767 -26.98 -44.45 -43.96
C PRO A 767 -26.04 -45.67 -44.04
N TRP A 768 -24.72 -45.46 -43.90
CA TRP A 768 -23.72 -46.53 -43.87
C TRP A 768 -23.81 -47.46 -42.65
N GLN A 769 -24.41 -47.00 -41.55
CA GLN A 769 -24.67 -47.76 -40.32
C GLN A 769 -25.94 -48.62 -40.40
N GLN A 770 -26.78 -48.35 -41.41
CA GLN A 770 -27.97 -49.15 -41.72
C GLN A 770 -27.61 -50.28 -42.70
N LYS A 771 -26.69 -50.03 -43.66
CA LYS A 771 -26.13 -51.04 -44.57
C LYS A 771 -24.60 -50.90 -44.66
N LEU A 772 -23.89 -51.75 -43.91
CA LEU A 772 -22.41 -51.78 -43.93
C LEU A 772 -21.92 -52.41 -45.24
N THR A 773 -21.47 -51.56 -46.16
CA THR A 773 -20.86 -51.97 -47.44
C THR A 773 -19.35 -52.12 -47.31
N LEU A 774 -18.77 -53.02 -48.08
CA LEU A 774 -17.32 -53.19 -48.24
C LEU A 774 -16.73 -52.08 -49.13
N GLY A 775 -15.42 -51.92 -49.11
CA GLY A 775 -14.69 -50.96 -49.94
C GLY A 775 -13.18 -51.23 -50.02
N PRO A 776 -12.43 -50.41 -50.77
CA PRO A 776 -10.98 -50.54 -50.91
C PRO A 776 -10.24 -50.62 -49.58
N GLY A 777 -9.31 -51.58 -49.45
CA GLY A 777 -8.51 -51.81 -48.26
C GLY A 777 -9.19 -52.67 -47.17
N ASP A 778 -10.47 -53.03 -47.30
CA ASP A 778 -11.05 -54.07 -46.44
C ASP A 778 -10.40 -55.44 -46.77
N VAL A 779 -10.24 -56.28 -45.74
CA VAL A 779 -9.57 -57.59 -45.84
C VAL A 779 -10.53 -58.70 -45.47
N LEU A 780 -10.62 -59.72 -46.32
CA LEU A 780 -11.58 -60.82 -46.23
C LEU A 780 -10.88 -62.19 -46.21
N ASN A 781 -11.43 -63.12 -45.45
CA ASN A 781 -11.14 -64.54 -45.59
C ASN A 781 -12.22 -65.17 -46.49
N LEU A 782 -11.79 -65.83 -47.56
CA LEU A 782 -12.64 -66.41 -48.59
C LEU A 782 -12.44 -67.94 -48.62
N GLY A 783 -13.52 -68.71 -48.64
CA GLY A 783 -13.47 -70.17 -48.66
C GLY A 783 -14.65 -70.80 -49.35
N PHE A 784 -14.67 -72.14 -49.43
CA PHE A 784 -15.85 -72.92 -49.80
C PHE A 784 -16.35 -73.66 -48.56
N PHE A 785 -17.67 -73.75 -48.38
CA PHE A 785 -18.25 -74.47 -47.25
C PHE A 785 -17.88 -75.96 -47.29
N GLY A 786 -17.08 -76.41 -46.31
CA GLY A 786 -16.58 -77.80 -46.20
C GLY A 786 -15.21 -78.06 -46.84
N GLU A 787 -14.67 -77.14 -47.64
CA GLU A 787 -13.46 -77.35 -48.45
C GLU A 787 -12.29 -76.47 -47.98
N THR A 788 -11.57 -76.94 -46.94
CA THR A 788 -10.44 -76.22 -46.33
C THR A 788 -9.29 -75.92 -47.29
N ASN A 789 -9.06 -76.80 -48.28
CA ASN A 789 -7.99 -76.67 -49.26
C ASN A 789 -8.18 -75.48 -50.23
N LEU A 790 -9.39 -74.92 -50.31
CA LEU A 790 -9.72 -73.75 -51.14
C LEU A 790 -9.74 -72.43 -50.36
N THR A 791 -9.54 -72.46 -49.04
CA THR A 791 -9.53 -71.26 -48.21
C THR A 791 -8.34 -70.35 -48.54
N LYS A 792 -8.63 -69.07 -48.77
CA LYS A 792 -7.67 -67.97 -48.88
C LYS A 792 -7.96 -66.97 -47.79
N ASN A 793 -7.04 -66.87 -46.84
CA ASN A 793 -7.07 -65.84 -45.81
C ASN A 793 -6.47 -64.53 -46.37
N GLU A 794 -6.75 -63.41 -45.69
CA GLU A 794 -6.11 -62.11 -45.92
C GLU A 794 -6.23 -61.59 -47.37
N VAL A 795 -7.34 -61.86 -48.05
CA VAL A 795 -7.61 -61.33 -49.41
C VAL A 795 -8.04 -59.86 -49.31
N PRO A 796 -7.26 -58.89 -49.82
CA PRO A 796 -7.61 -57.48 -49.75
C PRO A 796 -8.54 -57.09 -50.92
N ILE A 797 -9.42 -56.12 -50.67
CA ILE A 797 -10.10 -55.38 -51.75
C ILE A 797 -9.14 -54.32 -52.29
N GLY A 798 -8.88 -54.34 -53.60
CA GLY A 798 -7.97 -53.44 -54.29
C GLY A 798 -8.41 -51.97 -54.28
N PRO A 799 -7.51 -51.04 -54.65
CA PRO A 799 -7.81 -49.61 -54.71
C PRO A 799 -8.90 -49.25 -55.75
N ASP A 800 -9.13 -50.13 -56.72
CA ASP A 800 -10.20 -50.06 -57.72
C ASP A 800 -11.54 -50.65 -57.24
N GLY A 801 -11.59 -51.18 -56.01
CA GLY A 801 -12.75 -51.81 -55.41
C GLY A 801 -12.97 -53.29 -55.79
N ARG A 802 -12.06 -53.93 -56.51
CA ARG A 802 -12.17 -55.34 -56.92
C ARG A 802 -11.41 -56.28 -55.99
N LEU A 803 -11.79 -57.55 -56.01
CA LEU A 803 -10.99 -58.66 -55.50
C LEU A 803 -10.97 -59.81 -56.50
N SER A 804 -10.02 -60.73 -56.33
CA SER A 804 -9.90 -61.95 -57.14
C SER A 804 -9.80 -63.17 -56.24
N TYR A 805 -10.59 -64.21 -56.50
CA TYR A 805 -10.61 -65.45 -55.73
C TYR A 805 -10.81 -66.66 -56.65
N LEU A 806 -9.84 -67.59 -56.61
CA LEU A 806 -9.76 -68.72 -57.55
C LEU A 806 -9.85 -68.21 -59.00
N GLN A 807 -10.73 -68.77 -59.85
CA GLN A 807 -10.97 -68.31 -61.22
C GLN A 807 -11.96 -67.12 -61.32
N ALA A 808 -12.57 -66.68 -60.22
CA ALA A 808 -13.36 -65.45 -60.19
C ALA A 808 -12.44 -64.25 -59.96
N THR A 809 -11.78 -63.82 -61.04
CA THR A 809 -11.00 -62.58 -61.10
C THR A 809 -11.90 -61.35 -61.24
N ASP A 810 -11.40 -60.19 -60.84
CA ASP A 810 -12.02 -58.87 -61.12
C ASP A 810 -13.43 -58.66 -60.55
N VAL A 811 -13.76 -59.34 -59.45
CA VAL A 811 -15.06 -59.22 -58.80
C VAL A 811 -15.13 -57.89 -58.04
N MET A 812 -15.94 -56.95 -58.54
CA MET A 812 -16.27 -55.72 -57.82
C MET A 812 -16.91 -56.05 -56.47
N ALA A 813 -16.23 -55.67 -55.40
CA ALA A 813 -16.63 -55.89 -54.01
C ALA A 813 -16.97 -54.58 -53.28
N ALA A 814 -16.37 -53.46 -53.69
CA ALA A 814 -16.71 -52.15 -53.15
C ALA A 814 -18.19 -51.80 -53.39
N GLY A 815 -18.85 -51.29 -52.36
CA GLY A 815 -20.28 -50.97 -52.39
C GLY A 815 -21.22 -52.15 -52.14
N LEU A 816 -20.73 -53.39 -52.17
CA LEU A 816 -21.52 -54.59 -51.81
C LEU A 816 -21.49 -54.86 -50.30
N THR A 817 -22.54 -55.47 -49.76
CA THR A 817 -22.46 -56.18 -48.47
C THR A 817 -21.76 -57.53 -48.61
N VAL A 818 -21.45 -58.16 -47.49
CA VAL A 818 -20.86 -59.52 -47.43
C VAL A 818 -21.73 -60.54 -48.17
N ASP A 819 -23.05 -60.50 -48.02
CA ASP A 819 -23.97 -61.41 -48.70
C ASP A 819 -24.12 -61.13 -50.19
N GLU A 820 -24.18 -59.85 -50.60
CA GLU A 820 -24.19 -59.47 -52.03
C GLU A 820 -22.88 -59.89 -52.72
N LEU A 821 -21.74 -59.77 -52.05
CA LEU A 821 -20.45 -60.26 -52.53
C LEU A 821 -20.39 -61.79 -52.60
N ARG A 822 -20.94 -62.49 -51.60
CA ARG A 822 -21.04 -63.96 -51.58
C ARG A 822 -21.87 -64.47 -52.77
N GLU A 823 -23.04 -63.89 -53.00
CA GLU A 823 -23.87 -64.22 -54.18
C GLU A 823 -23.17 -63.87 -55.49
N ARG A 824 -22.44 -62.74 -55.54
CA ARG A 824 -21.63 -62.33 -56.71
C ARG A 824 -20.53 -63.36 -57.02
N LEU A 825 -19.85 -63.88 -55.99
CA LEU A 825 -18.79 -64.89 -56.10
C LEU A 825 -19.34 -66.27 -56.48
N ASP A 826 -20.41 -66.73 -55.81
CA ASP A 826 -21.11 -67.99 -56.16
C ASP A 826 -21.52 -67.99 -57.64
N LYS A 827 -22.05 -66.86 -58.13
CA LYS A 827 -22.44 -66.69 -59.53
C LYS A 827 -21.27 -66.77 -60.51
N GLU A 828 -20.14 -66.11 -60.26
CA GLU A 828 -18.98 -66.18 -61.16
C GLU A 828 -18.29 -67.55 -61.11
N LEU A 829 -18.15 -68.15 -59.92
CA LEU A 829 -17.52 -69.45 -59.72
C LEU A 829 -18.37 -70.61 -60.26
N SER A 830 -19.69 -70.44 -60.44
CA SER A 830 -20.58 -71.45 -61.04
C SER A 830 -20.19 -71.88 -62.46
N LYS A 831 -19.36 -71.09 -63.15
CA LYS A 831 -18.75 -71.41 -64.45
C LYS A 831 -17.68 -72.51 -64.38
N TYR A 832 -17.08 -72.71 -63.20
CA TYR A 832 -15.91 -73.57 -62.97
C TYR A 832 -16.18 -74.67 -61.95
N TYR A 833 -17.10 -74.45 -61.00
CA TYR A 833 -17.48 -75.36 -59.93
C TYR A 833 -18.99 -75.64 -59.95
N ARG A 834 -19.39 -76.86 -59.59
CA ARG A 834 -20.80 -77.25 -59.56
C ARG A 834 -21.44 -76.86 -58.22
N ALA A 835 -22.39 -75.93 -58.25
CA ALA A 835 -23.10 -75.41 -57.07
C ALA A 835 -22.14 -74.92 -55.96
N PRO A 836 -21.24 -73.97 -56.25
CA PRO A 836 -20.36 -73.39 -55.24
C PRO A 836 -21.15 -72.76 -54.09
N ARG A 837 -20.57 -72.81 -52.89
CA ARG A 837 -21.07 -72.12 -51.70
C ARG A 837 -19.90 -71.45 -51.02
N THR A 838 -19.65 -70.21 -51.41
CA THR A 838 -18.57 -69.40 -50.87
C THR A 838 -18.90 -68.96 -49.44
N MET A 839 -17.86 -68.96 -48.62
CA MET A 839 -17.86 -68.35 -47.29
C MET A 839 -17.04 -67.08 -47.39
N VAL A 840 -17.64 -65.95 -47.03
CA VAL A 840 -17.00 -64.63 -47.01
C VAL A 840 -17.01 -64.15 -45.57
N THR A 841 -15.84 -64.06 -44.94
CA THR A 841 -15.70 -63.64 -43.55
C THR A 841 -14.81 -62.40 -43.50
N PRO A 842 -15.36 -61.21 -43.18
CA PRO A 842 -14.55 -60.01 -42.96
C PRO A 842 -13.53 -60.23 -41.85
N MET A 843 -12.28 -59.87 -42.11
CA MET A 843 -11.16 -59.98 -41.17
C MET A 843 -10.75 -58.61 -40.64
N VAL A 844 -10.66 -57.59 -41.50
CA VAL A 844 -10.38 -56.19 -41.11
C VAL A 844 -11.20 -55.22 -41.95
N TYR A 845 -11.91 -54.31 -41.30
CA TYR A 845 -12.51 -53.14 -41.96
C TYR A 845 -11.52 -51.96 -41.94
N GLN A 846 -11.13 -51.50 -43.12
CA GLN A 846 -10.27 -50.31 -43.30
C GLN A 846 -10.84 -49.29 -44.28
N SER A 847 -11.85 -49.62 -45.08
CA SER A 847 -12.37 -48.77 -46.17
C SER A 847 -13.10 -47.52 -45.68
N LYS A 848 -13.60 -47.54 -44.45
CA LYS A 848 -14.33 -46.42 -43.82
C LYS A 848 -13.51 -45.87 -42.66
N LYS A 849 -13.27 -44.56 -42.66
CA LYS A 849 -12.43 -43.86 -41.69
C LYS A 849 -13.01 -42.52 -41.27
N TYR A 850 -12.61 -42.01 -40.12
CA TYR A 850 -12.85 -40.63 -39.66
C TYR A 850 -11.56 -40.03 -39.09
N TYR A 851 -11.53 -38.71 -38.94
CA TYR A 851 -10.34 -37.95 -38.58
C TYR A 851 -10.58 -37.17 -37.28
N VAL A 852 -9.65 -37.27 -36.32
CA VAL A 852 -9.71 -36.51 -35.07
C VAL A 852 -8.37 -35.81 -34.84
N LEU A 853 -8.38 -34.48 -34.83
CA LEU A 853 -7.19 -33.64 -34.66
C LEU A 853 -7.38 -32.58 -33.57
N GLY A 854 -6.26 -31.99 -33.13
CA GLY A 854 -6.23 -30.97 -32.09
C GLY A 854 -5.88 -31.55 -30.72
N LYS A 855 -6.48 -31.00 -29.66
CA LYS A 855 -6.29 -31.35 -28.25
C LYS A 855 -7.11 -32.57 -27.82
N VAL A 856 -6.77 -33.71 -28.40
CA VAL A 856 -7.20 -35.05 -27.99
C VAL A 856 -5.99 -35.89 -27.60
N MET A 857 -6.16 -36.82 -26.65
CA MET A 857 -5.09 -37.70 -26.18
C MET A 857 -4.45 -38.49 -27.33
N LYS A 858 -5.29 -38.98 -28.27
CA LYS A 858 -4.87 -39.70 -29.46
C LYS A 858 -5.43 -39.05 -30.73
N ARG A 859 -4.67 -38.11 -31.30
CA ARG A 859 -4.95 -37.53 -32.63
C ARG A 859 -4.59 -38.51 -33.76
N GLY A 860 -5.38 -38.55 -34.83
CA GLY A 860 -5.08 -39.38 -35.99
C GLY A 860 -6.28 -39.73 -36.87
N VAL A 861 -6.12 -40.82 -37.62
CA VAL A 861 -7.14 -41.42 -38.49
C VAL A 861 -7.63 -42.72 -37.85
N PHE A 862 -8.95 -42.86 -37.72
CA PHE A 862 -9.60 -43.99 -37.05
C PHE A 862 -10.53 -44.73 -38.00
N THR A 863 -10.68 -46.05 -37.84
CA THR A 863 -11.55 -46.88 -38.67
C THR A 863 -13.00 -46.92 -38.16
N LEU A 864 -13.93 -47.15 -39.10
CA LEU A 864 -15.37 -47.31 -38.88
C LEU A 864 -15.78 -48.76 -39.21
N ASP A 865 -15.45 -49.64 -38.29
CA ASP A 865 -15.80 -51.06 -38.23
C ASP A 865 -17.26 -51.31 -37.78
N GLN A 866 -17.80 -50.45 -36.90
CA GLN A 866 -19.16 -50.54 -36.36
C GLN A 866 -19.84 -49.15 -36.30
N PRO A 867 -21.19 -49.08 -36.23
CA PRO A 867 -21.91 -47.85 -35.93
C PRO A 867 -21.46 -47.23 -34.59
N ILE A 868 -21.04 -45.96 -34.61
CA ILE A 868 -20.64 -45.19 -33.42
C ILE A 868 -21.19 -43.74 -33.46
N THR A 869 -21.34 -43.17 -32.27
CA THR A 869 -21.65 -41.77 -31.99
C THR A 869 -20.38 -40.91 -31.88
N LEU A 870 -20.57 -39.59 -31.79
CA LEU A 870 -19.55 -38.59 -31.53
C LEU A 870 -18.76 -38.85 -30.22
N LEU A 871 -19.45 -39.17 -29.12
CA LEU A 871 -18.79 -39.50 -27.85
C LEU A 871 -17.96 -40.79 -27.95
N GLU A 872 -18.50 -41.85 -28.57
CA GLU A 872 -17.77 -43.11 -28.78
C GLU A 872 -16.54 -42.92 -29.69
N ALA A 873 -16.64 -42.02 -30.67
CA ALA A 873 -15.53 -41.68 -31.57
C ALA A 873 -14.40 -40.90 -30.89
N ILE A 874 -14.72 -40.10 -29.87
CA ILE A 874 -13.77 -39.35 -29.04
C ILE A 874 -13.20 -40.25 -27.92
N ALA A 875 -13.97 -41.20 -27.40
CA ALA A 875 -13.48 -42.25 -26.50
C ALA A 875 -12.44 -43.16 -27.20
N ARG A 876 -12.65 -43.48 -28.49
CA ARG A 876 -11.64 -44.14 -29.35
C ARG A 876 -10.37 -43.30 -29.54
N ALA A 877 -10.47 -41.97 -29.45
CA ALA A 877 -9.34 -41.04 -29.42
C ALA A 877 -8.74 -40.85 -28.01
N GLU A 878 -9.05 -41.74 -27.07
CA GLU A 878 -8.59 -41.74 -25.66
C GLU A 878 -9.00 -40.49 -24.86
N GLY A 879 -10.00 -39.75 -25.35
CA GLY A 879 -10.53 -38.54 -24.72
C GLY A 879 -9.84 -37.25 -25.13
N LEU A 880 -10.28 -36.15 -24.49
CA LEU A 880 -9.74 -34.80 -24.71
C LEU A 880 -8.44 -34.62 -23.91
N GLU A 881 -7.47 -33.92 -24.49
CA GLU A 881 -6.16 -33.73 -23.85
C GLU A 881 -6.34 -32.87 -22.59
N SER A 882 -5.85 -33.32 -21.44
CA SER A 882 -5.96 -32.60 -20.17
C SER A 882 -4.62 -32.57 -19.41
N GLY A 883 -4.48 -31.61 -18.49
CA GLY A 883 -3.25 -31.41 -17.73
C GLY A 883 -3.46 -30.82 -16.34
N MET A 884 -2.48 -31.04 -15.48
CA MET A 884 -2.53 -30.65 -14.07
C MET A 884 -2.13 -29.18 -13.87
N TYR A 885 -3.02 -28.37 -13.29
CA TYR A 885 -2.72 -27.02 -12.81
C TYR A 885 -3.30 -26.83 -11.41
N ASN A 886 -2.49 -26.37 -10.45
CA ASN A 886 -2.85 -26.23 -9.04
C ASN A 886 -3.63 -27.44 -8.45
N ARG A 887 -3.16 -28.66 -8.76
CA ARG A 887 -3.77 -29.97 -8.42
C ARG A 887 -5.13 -30.30 -9.06
N ASN A 888 -5.72 -29.40 -9.85
CA ASN A 888 -6.91 -29.68 -10.64
C ASN A 888 -6.53 -30.17 -12.05
N ASN A 889 -7.33 -31.08 -12.61
CA ASN A 889 -7.19 -31.49 -14.01
C ASN A 889 -7.97 -30.51 -14.91
N ILE A 890 -7.26 -29.81 -15.79
CA ILE A 890 -7.83 -28.84 -16.74
C ILE A 890 -7.83 -29.45 -18.14
N GLU A 891 -8.97 -29.40 -18.81
CA GLU A 891 -9.08 -29.75 -20.23
C GLU A 891 -8.37 -28.70 -21.10
N MET A 892 -7.48 -29.15 -22.00
CA MET A 892 -6.71 -28.29 -22.88
C MET A 892 -7.43 -27.94 -24.18
N ALA A 893 -8.59 -28.52 -24.46
CA ALA A 893 -9.39 -28.25 -25.66
C ALA A 893 -10.31 -27.03 -25.46
N ASP A 894 -10.56 -26.29 -26.54
CA ASP A 894 -11.58 -25.24 -26.56
C ASP A 894 -12.89 -25.78 -27.16
N LEU A 895 -13.75 -26.30 -26.31
CA LEU A 895 -15.08 -26.81 -26.69
C LEU A 895 -15.93 -25.76 -27.45
N SER A 896 -15.78 -24.47 -27.11
CA SER A 896 -16.55 -23.38 -27.75
C SER A 896 -16.13 -23.11 -29.20
N ARG A 897 -14.90 -23.49 -29.57
CA ARG A 897 -14.35 -23.40 -30.94
C ARG A 897 -14.16 -24.77 -31.60
N SER A 898 -14.56 -25.86 -30.95
CA SER A 898 -14.49 -27.21 -31.49
C SER A 898 -15.55 -27.45 -32.56
N PHE A 899 -15.23 -28.21 -33.60
CA PHE A 899 -16.15 -28.42 -34.72
C PHE A 899 -16.03 -29.78 -35.40
N LEU A 900 -17.12 -30.20 -36.06
CA LEU A 900 -17.17 -31.33 -36.97
C LEU A 900 -17.48 -30.82 -38.39
N ILE A 901 -16.70 -31.26 -39.38
CA ILE A 901 -16.97 -31.06 -40.81
C ILE A 901 -17.37 -32.39 -41.44
N ARG A 902 -18.44 -32.35 -42.26
CA ARG A 902 -18.97 -33.45 -43.06
C ARG A 902 -19.30 -32.91 -44.46
N ASP A 903 -18.89 -33.61 -45.51
CA ASP A 903 -19.10 -33.19 -46.91
C ASP A 903 -18.67 -31.73 -47.20
N GLY A 904 -17.59 -31.28 -46.57
CA GLY A 904 -17.06 -29.91 -46.69
C GLY A 904 -17.87 -28.83 -45.94
N LYS A 905 -18.88 -29.20 -45.16
CA LYS A 905 -19.73 -28.29 -44.37
C LYS A 905 -19.55 -28.53 -42.88
N GLN A 906 -19.51 -27.45 -42.09
CA GLN A 906 -19.55 -27.55 -40.64
C GLN A 906 -20.95 -28.00 -40.19
N ILE A 907 -21.03 -29.02 -39.34
CA ILE A 907 -22.27 -29.46 -38.71
C ILE A 907 -22.47 -28.65 -37.41
N PRO A 908 -23.66 -28.08 -37.15
CA PRO A 908 -23.93 -27.31 -35.94
C PRO A 908 -24.07 -28.25 -34.74
N ILE A 909 -22.97 -28.46 -34.03
CA ILE A 909 -22.88 -29.26 -32.80
C ILE A 909 -22.32 -28.34 -31.71
N ASN A 910 -23.00 -28.27 -30.56
CA ASN A 910 -22.45 -27.58 -29.40
C ASN A 910 -21.70 -28.57 -28.50
N PHE A 911 -20.38 -28.60 -28.65
CA PHE A 911 -19.49 -29.46 -27.87
C PHE A 911 -19.46 -29.10 -26.38
N GLU A 912 -19.57 -27.82 -26.03
CA GLU A 912 -19.62 -27.37 -24.63
C GLU A 912 -20.86 -27.95 -23.92
N ARG A 913 -22.01 -27.94 -24.59
CA ARG A 913 -23.25 -28.56 -24.05
C ARG A 913 -23.20 -30.09 -24.03
N LEU A 914 -22.55 -30.72 -25.02
CA LEU A 914 -22.36 -32.17 -25.03
C LEU A 914 -21.50 -32.67 -23.86
N PHE A 915 -20.39 -31.98 -23.57
CA PHE A 915 -19.39 -32.43 -22.58
C PHE A 915 -19.63 -31.87 -21.17
N ASN A 916 -20.02 -30.60 -21.03
CA ASN A 916 -20.17 -29.95 -19.71
C ASN A 916 -21.61 -29.99 -19.17
N GLU A 917 -22.63 -29.93 -20.04
CA GLU A 917 -24.05 -30.03 -19.63
C GLU A 917 -24.61 -31.46 -19.77
N GLY A 918 -23.90 -32.36 -20.47
CA GLY A 918 -24.36 -33.73 -20.73
C GLY A 918 -25.48 -33.83 -21.76
N ASP A 919 -25.66 -32.83 -22.62
CA ASP A 919 -26.74 -32.80 -23.61
C ASP A 919 -26.49 -33.78 -24.77
N LEU A 920 -26.98 -35.00 -24.60
CA LEU A 920 -26.90 -36.06 -25.60
C LEU A 920 -27.72 -35.79 -26.88
N SER A 921 -28.52 -34.72 -26.98
CA SER A 921 -29.09 -34.29 -28.28
C SER A 921 -28.00 -33.90 -29.28
N GLN A 922 -26.82 -33.51 -28.78
CA GLN A 922 -25.64 -33.16 -29.58
C GLN A 922 -24.82 -34.40 -30.00
N ASN A 923 -25.11 -35.59 -29.45
CA ASN A 923 -24.32 -36.82 -29.67
C ASN A 923 -24.67 -37.53 -30.99
N ILE A 924 -24.38 -36.89 -32.13
CA ILE A 924 -24.75 -37.41 -33.45
C ILE A 924 -23.97 -38.68 -33.85
N ALA A 925 -24.53 -39.44 -34.79
CA ALA A 925 -23.83 -40.54 -35.45
C ALA A 925 -22.70 -40.04 -36.38
N ILE A 926 -21.55 -40.71 -36.35
CA ILE A 926 -20.38 -40.42 -37.20
C ILE A 926 -20.54 -41.03 -38.60
N GLN A 927 -19.90 -40.40 -39.60
CA GLN A 927 -19.88 -40.81 -41.00
C GLN A 927 -18.46 -40.93 -41.56
N PRO A 928 -18.24 -41.74 -42.62
CA PRO A 928 -16.95 -41.81 -43.30
C PRO A 928 -16.53 -40.43 -43.79
N ASN A 929 -15.26 -40.10 -43.57
CA ASN A 929 -14.64 -38.81 -43.85
C ASN A 929 -15.14 -37.63 -42.98
N ASP A 930 -15.85 -37.89 -41.88
CA ASP A 930 -16.04 -36.87 -40.83
C ASP A 930 -14.68 -36.39 -40.30
N TYR A 931 -14.55 -35.07 -40.17
CA TYR A 931 -13.35 -34.39 -39.65
C TYR A 931 -13.70 -33.64 -38.37
N LEU A 932 -13.12 -34.07 -37.25
CA LEU A 932 -13.30 -33.48 -35.93
C LEU A 932 -12.03 -32.69 -35.54
N TYR A 933 -12.22 -31.46 -35.06
CA TYR A 933 -11.11 -30.61 -34.65
C TYR A 933 -11.37 -29.92 -33.31
N PHE A 934 -10.43 -30.11 -32.38
CA PHE A 934 -10.44 -29.57 -31.02
C PHE A 934 -9.30 -28.55 -30.87
N PRO A 935 -9.51 -27.26 -31.16
CA PRO A 935 -8.45 -26.25 -31.04
C PRO A 935 -7.94 -26.14 -29.60
N PRO A 936 -6.69 -25.68 -29.39
CA PRO A 936 -6.17 -25.46 -28.06
C PRO A 936 -6.94 -24.36 -27.32
N GLY A 937 -7.20 -24.62 -26.05
CA GLY A 937 -7.77 -23.70 -25.07
C GLY A 937 -6.96 -22.41 -25.02
N ASN A 938 -7.58 -21.31 -25.42
CA ASN A 938 -7.13 -20.00 -24.97
C ASN A 938 -7.47 -19.97 -23.48
N LEU A 939 -6.47 -20.08 -22.60
CA LEU A 939 -6.69 -19.99 -21.16
C LEU A 939 -7.46 -18.69 -20.87
N LYS A 940 -8.63 -18.83 -20.25
CA LYS A 940 -9.39 -17.70 -19.74
C LYS A 940 -8.59 -17.21 -18.53
N GLU A 941 -8.04 -16.01 -18.58
CA GLU A 941 -7.11 -15.47 -17.57
C GLU A 941 -7.76 -14.32 -16.78
N VAL A 942 -7.37 -14.15 -15.52
CA VAL A 942 -7.61 -12.95 -14.71
C VAL A 942 -6.27 -12.43 -14.21
N TYR A 943 -6.08 -11.11 -14.19
CA TYR A 943 -4.84 -10.48 -13.75
C TYR A 943 -5.00 -9.90 -12.35
N VAL A 944 -4.23 -10.40 -11.37
CA VAL A 944 -4.30 -9.97 -9.97
C VAL A 944 -3.02 -9.23 -9.60
N VAL A 945 -3.14 -7.93 -9.33
CA VAL A 945 -2.02 -6.98 -9.25
C VAL A 945 -2.18 -5.97 -8.10
N GLY A 946 -1.07 -5.33 -7.71
CA GLY A 946 -1.02 -4.44 -6.55
C GLY A 946 -0.64 -5.18 -5.26
N GLU A 947 -1.21 -4.75 -4.13
CA GLU A 947 -0.83 -5.20 -2.77
C GLU A 947 -1.38 -6.60 -2.40
N VAL A 948 -1.05 -7.61 -3.20
CA VAL A 948 -1.19 -9.05 -2.86
C VAL A 948 0.19 -9.63 -2.52
N ILE A 949 0.25 -10.82 -1.92
CA ILE A 949 1.55 -11.43 -1.55
C ILE A 949 2.37 -11.79 -2.80
N ALA A 950 1.73 -12.29 -3.85
CA ALA A 950 2.38 -12.55 -5.13
C ALA A 950 1.52 -12.06 -6.31
N PRO A 951 1.78 -10.88 -6.89
CA PRO A 951 1.11 -10.45 -8.12
C PRO A 951 1.24 -11.50 -9.24
N GLY A 952 0.28 -11.54 -10.18
CA GLY A 952 0.34 -12.47 -11.32
C GLY A 952 -1.01 -12.81 -11.95
N VAL A 953 -0.98 -13.79 -12.84
CA VAL A 953 -2.16 -14.32 -13.54
C VAL A 953 -2.80 -15.44 -12.73
N VAL A 954 -4.13 -15.52 -12.73
CA VAL A 954 -4.94 -16.64 -12.23
C VAL A 954 -5.78 -17.19 -13.38
N ILE A 955 -5.95 -18.51 -13.46
CA ILE A 955 -6.82 -19.12 -14.48
C ILE A 955 -8.29 -18.94 -14.05
N HIS A 956 -9.12 -18.47 -14.98
CA HIS A 956 -10.54 -18.29 -14.80
C HIS A 956 -11.30 -19.61 -15.00
N HIS A 957 -12.20 -19.88 -14.06
CA HIS A 957 -13.16 -20.97 -14.08
C HIS A 957 -14.57 -20.37 -13.94
N ALA A 958 -15.62 -21.15 -14.28
CA ALA A 958 -17.01 -20.67 -14.25
C ALA A 958 -17.43 -20.07 -12.89
N ASN A 959 -16.79 -20.51 -11.79
CA ASN A 959 -17.05 -20.07 -10.42
C ASN A 959 -15.93 -19.18 -9.84
N SER A 960 -15.04 -18.60 -10.65
CA SER A 960 -13.94 -17.74 -10.14
C SER A 960 -14.47 -16.45 -9.50
N THR A 961 -14.11 -16.23 -8.24
CA THR A 961 -14.48 -15.04 -7.47
C THR A 961 -13.29 -14.20 -7.06
N LEU A 962 -13.54 -12.96 -6.62
CA LEU A 962 -12.54 -12.00 -6.19
C LEU A 962 -11.70 -12.52 -5.01
N MET A 963 -12.32 -13.06 -3.96
CA MET A 963 -11.56 -13.59 -2.83
C MET A 963 -10.79 -14.87 -3.20
N GLY A 964 -11.34 -15.71 -4.07
CA GLY A 964 -10.64 -16.89 -4.60
C GLY A 964 -9.36 -16.50 -5.35
N ALA A 965 -9.47 -15.62 -6.33
CA ALA A 965 -8.33 -15.17 -7.13
C ALA A 965 -7.26 -14.43 -6.29
N ILE A 966 -7.65 -13.71 -5.24
CA ILE A 966 -6.71 -13.09 -4.29
C ILE A 966 -6.04 -14.16 -3.40
N ALA A 967 -6.77 -15.18 -2.96
CA ALA A 967 -6.21 -16.30 -2.17
C ALA A 967 -5.21 -17.15 -2.98
N ASP A 968 -5.50 -17.44 -4.25
CA ASP A 968 -4.58 -18.12 -5.19
C ASP A 968 -3.26 -17.36 -5.43
N ARG A 969 -3.24 -16.06 -5.11
CA ARG A 969 -2.05 -15.19 -5.12
C ARG A 969 -1.44 -14.95 -3.74
N GLY A 970 -1.73 -15.85 -2.79
CA GLY A 970 -1.22 -15.83 -1.41
C GLY A 970 -1.98 -14.89 -0.48
N GLY A 971 -3.07 -14.26 -0.93
CA GLY A 971 -3.85 -13.32 -0.15
C GLY A 971 -3.30 -11.89 -0.17
N PHE A 972 -3.84 -11.06 0.73
CA PHE A 972 -3.49 -9.65 0.86
C PHE A 972 -2.12 -9.42 1.49
N ASN A 973 -1.33 -8.50 0.93
CA ASN A 973 -0.18 -7.93 1.61
C ASN A 973 -0.63 -7.16 2.88
N PRO A 974 0.14 -7.13 3.99
CA PRO A 974 -0.17 -6.30 5.16
C PRO A 974 -0.44 -4.80 4.86
N LYS A 975 0.07 -4.28 3.73
CA LYS A 975 -0.12 -2.88 3.27
C LYS A 975 -1.40 -2.67 2.44
N ALA A 976 -2.16 -3.73 2.17
CA ALA A 976 -3.33 -3.71 1.28
C ALA A 976 -4.58 -3.02 1.84
N TYR A 977 -5.29 -2.28 0.99
CA TYR A 977 -6.54 -1.60 1.32
C TYR A 977 -7.76 -2.50 1.02
N LYS A 978 -7.98 -3.48 1.90
CA LYS A 978 -9.02 -4.53 1.75
C LYS A 978 -10.43 -3.98 1.45
N SER A 979 -10.84 -2.89 2.12
CA SER A 979 -12.16 -2.28 1.89
C SER A 979 -12.30 -1.46 0.60
N ARG A 980 -11.28 -1.45 -0.27
CA ARG A 980 -11.33 -0.76 -1.57
C ARG A 980 -10.48 -1.45 -2.64
N VAL A 981 -10.79 -2.71 -2.93
CA VAL A 981 -10.25 -3.42 -4.09
C VAL A 981 -10.95 -2.94 -5.36
N LEU A 982 -10.21 -2.77 -6.45
CA LEU A 982 -10.72 -2.36 -7.76
C LEU A 982 -10.76 -3.58 -8.68
N VAL A 983 -11.86 -3.81 -9.38
CA VAL A 983 -11.93 -4.73 -10.52
C VAL A 983 -12.19 -3.92 -11.79
N VAL A 984 -11.34 -4.08 -12.80
CA VAL A 984 -11.42 -3.42 -14.09
C VAL A 984 -11.83 -4.45 -15.14
N ARG A 985 -12.89 -4.17 -15.89
CA ARG A 985 -13.50 -5.09 -16.87
C ARG A 985 -13.58 -4.46 -18.25
N GLY A 986 -13.50 -5.29 -19.29
CA GLY A 986 -13.63 -4.89 -20.68
C GLY A 986 -12.35 -4.32 -21.29
N SER A 987 -12.48 -3.43 -22.29
CA SER A 987 -11.33 -2.85 -22.99
C SER A 987 -10.71 -1.69 -22.21
N LEU A 988 -9.38 -1.63 -22.14
CA LEU A 988 -8.62 -0.50 -21.60
C LEU A 988 -9.00 0.87 -22.21
N ASN A 989 -9.62 0.87 -23.40
CA ASN A 989 -10.07 2.08 -24.11
C ASN A 989 -11.41 2.62 -23.53
N ARG A 990 -12.21 1.77 -22.88
CA ARG A 990 -13.47 2.08 -22.20
C ARG A 990 -13.66 1.08 -21.03
N PRO A 991 -12.86 1.17 -19.96
CA PRO A 991 -12.92 0.22 -18.86
C PRO A 991 -14.17 0.45 -18.02
N GLU A 992 -14.88 -0.63 -17.71
CA GLU A 992 -15.86 -0.64 -16.63
C GLU A 992 -15.13 -0.90 -15.31
N THR A 993 -15.47 -0.18 -14.24
CA THR A 993 -14.75 -0.28 -12.96
C THR A 993 -15.68 -0.52 -11.79
N PHE A 994 -15.40 -1.58 -11.04
CA PHE A 994 -16.13 -1.98 -9.85
C PHE A 994 -15.24 -1.77 -8.62
N VAL A 995 -15.76 -1.11 -7.59
CA VAL A 995 -15.08 -0.98 -6.30
C VAL A 995 -15.73 -1.97 -5.34
N VAL A 996 -14.94 -2.89 -4.81
CA VAL A 996 -15.41 -3.99 -3.96
C VAL A 996 -14.76 -3.89 -2.59
N ASP A 997 -15.59 -3.88 -1.54
CA ASP A 997 -15.15 -3.96 -0.15
C ASP A 997 -15.01 -5.43 0.25
N THR A 998 -13.78 -5.96 0.26
CA THR A 998 -13.56 -7.36 0.63
C THR A 998 -13.64 -7.61 2.13
N HIS A 999 -13.63 -6.57 2.97
CA HIS A 999 -13.94 -6.71 4.39
C HIS A 999 -15.42 -7.09 4.57
N SER A 1000 -16.31 -6.45 3.82
CA SER A 1000 -17.75 -6.79 3.83
C SER A 1000 -18.02 -8.23 3.36
N ILE A 1001 -17.20 -8.76 2.44
CA ILE A 1001 -17.30 -10.15 1.97
C ILE A 1001 -16.80 -11.13 3.03
N VAL A 1002 -15.63 -10.87 3.64
CA VAL A 1002 -15.06 -11.71 4.71
C VAL A 1002 -15.95 -11.78 5.95
N ASP A 1003 -16.64 -10.68 6.28
CA ASP A 1003 -17.61 -10.65 7.39
C ASP A 1003 -18.96 -11.33 7.06
N GLY A 1004 -19.13 -11.89 5.85
CA GLY A 1004 -20.40 -12.45 5.38
C GLY A 1004 -21.52 -11.42 5.16
N ARG A 1005 -21.19 -10.12 5.11
CA ARG A 1005 -22.14 -9.00 4.93
C ARG A 1005 -22.44 -8.69 3.46
N ALA A 1006 -21.62 -9.20 2.54
CA ALA A 1006 -21.81 -9.14 1.09
C ALA A 1006 -21.42 -10.47 0.42
N PRO A 1007 -22.05 -10.87 -0.70
CA PRO A 1007 -21.60 -12.01 -1.49
C PRO A 1007 -20.28 -11.68 -2.22
N ASP A 1008 -19.47 -12.71 -2.46
CA ASP A 1008 -18.20 -12.55 -3.18
C ASP A 1008 -18.42 -12.18 -4.67
N PHE A 1009 -17.55 -11.34 -5.22
CA PHE A 1009 -17.70 -10.76 -6.54
C PHE A 1009 -17.22 -11.73 -7.63
N GLN A 1010 -18.10 -12.11 -8.56
CA GLN A 1010 -17.73 -12.99 -9.67
C GLN A 1010 -16.92 -12.26 -10.74
N LEU A 1011 -15.81 -12.89 -11.11
CA LEU A 1011 -14.86 -12.41 -12.11
C LEU A 1011 -15.22 -12.95 -13.50
N GLN A 1012 -14.79 -12.23 -14.53
CA GLN A 1012 -14.91 -12.61 -15.93
C GLN A 1012 -13.52 -12.75 -16.58
N PRO A 1013 -13.40 -13.48 -17.70
CA PRO A 1013 -12.15 -13.56 -18.44
C PRO A 1013 -11.63 -12.18 -18.84
N LYS A 1014 -10.36 -11.92 -18.54
CA LYS A 1014 -9.61 -10.67 -18.72
C LYS A 1014 -9.98 -9.53 -17.77
N ASP A 1015 -10.70 -9.80 -16.67
CA ASP A 1015 -10.76 -8.85 -15.56
C ASP A 1015 -9.35 -8.60 -14.98
N ILE A 1016 -9.13 -7.36 -14.53
CA ILE A 1016 -7.93 -6.96 -13.79
C ILE A 1016 -8.35 -6.59 -12.36
N VAL A 1017 -7.95 -7.41 -11.40
CA VAL A 1017 -8.09 -7.14 -9.96
C VAL A 1017 -6.88 -6.33 -9.51
N TYR A 1018 -7.10 -5.09 -9.10
CA TYR A 1018 -6.07 -4.20 -8.57
C TYR A 1018 -6.32 -3.87 -7.09
N VAL A 1019 -5.34 -4.21 -6.25
CA VAL A 1019 -5.38 -3.98 -4.80
C VAL A 1019 -4.52 -2.76 -4.44
N ASN A 1020 -5.16 -1.69 -3.98
CA ASN A 1020 -4.49 -0.47 -3.56
C ASN A 1020 -3.73 -0.63 -2.23
N TYR A 1021 -2.75 0.25 -1.99
CA TYR A 1021 -2.15 0.49 -0.67
C TYR A 1021 -3.12 1.21 0.28
N ARG A 1022 -3.01 0.94 1.58
CA ARG A 1022 -3.77 1.64 2.63
C ARG A 1022 -3.45 3.15 2.62
N PRO A 1023 -4.45 4.04 2.82
CA PRO A 1023 -4.20 5.46 2.98
C PRO A 1023 -3.18 5.70 4.11
N PHE A 1024 -2.33 6.72 3.94
CA PHE A 1024 -1.31 7.14 4.92
C PHE A 1024 -0.22 6.11 5.30
N ILE A 1025 -0.17 4.91 4.72
CA ILE A 1025 0.86 3.89 5.05
C ILE A 1025 2.29 4.42 4.90
N ARG A 1026 2.57 5.26 3.89
CA ARG A 1026 3.89 5.92 3.72
C ARG A 1026 4.18 6.99 4.78
N ALA A 1027 3.16 7.58 5.38
CA ALA A 1027 3.33 8.52 6.49
C ALA A 1027 3.61 7.76 7.80
N GLU A 1028 2.93 6.62 8.02
CA GLU A 1028 3.25 5.68 9.10
C GLU A 1028 4.69 5.18 8.97
N GLU A 1029 5.09 4.66 7.80
CA GLU A 1029 6.47 4.21 7.51
C GLU A 1029 7.53 5.31 7.73
N LEU A 1030 7.26 6.55 7.29
CA LEU A 1030 8.18 7.67 7.51
C LEU A 1030 8.25 8.11 8.97
N LEU A 1031 7.16 8.03 9.71
CA LEU A 1031 7.11 8.40 11.13
C LEU A 1031 7.77 7.33 12.01
N ASP A 1032 7.60 6.05 11.67
CA ASP A 1032 8.25 4.91 12.33
C ASP A 1032 9.75 4.83 12.01
N LEU A 1033 10.16 5.13 10.76
CA LEU A 1033 11.56 5.31 10.38
C LEU A 1033 12.19 6.52 11.09
N ALA A 1034 11.46 7.64 11.21
CA ALA A 1034 11.91 8.82 11.93
C ALA A 1034 12.00 8.57 13.45
N ALA A 1035 11.05 7.83 14.03
CA ALA A 1035 11.08 7.42 15.43
C ALA A 1035 12.24 6.46 15.71
N THR A 1036 12.44 5.45 14.86
CA THR A 1036 13.56 4.50 14.94
C THR A 1036 14.91 5.21 14.78
N GLY A 1037 15.04 6.11 13.80
CA GLY A 1037 16.23 6.93 13.60
C GLY A 1037 16.48 7.92 14.74
N PHE A 1038 15.42 8.50 15.32
CA PHE A 1038 15.51 9.33 16.51
C PHE A 1038 15.94 8.51 17.73
N ILE A 1039 15.38 7.33 17.95
CA ILE A 1039 15.75 6.42 19.05
C ILE A 1039 17.19 5.94 18.87
N GLN A 1040 17.61 5.52 17.67
CA GLN A 1040 19.01 5.17 17.41
C GLN A 1040 19.95 6.35 17.63
N SER A 1041 19.59 7.56 17.17
CA SER A 1041 20.38 8.77 17.38
C SER A 1041 20.47 9.15 18.86
N ALA A 1042 19.34 9.14 19.58
CA ALA A 1042 19.27 9.44 21.01
C ALA A 1042 20.03 8.40 21.83
N VAL A 1043 19.87 7.10 21.55
CA VAL A 1043 20.64 6.02 22.20
C VAL A 1043 22.12 6.14 21.89
N THR A 1044 22.54 6.36 20.64
CA THR A 1044 23.96 6.51 20.27
C THR A 1044 24.57 7.78 20.89
N THR A 1045 23.81 8.87 20.99
CA THR A 1045 24.25 10.11 21.65
C THR A 1045 24.34 9.91 23.16
N TRP A 1046 23.38 9.23 23.77
CA TRP A 1046 23.34 8.96 25.20
C TRP A 1046 24.43 7.96 25.62
N THR A 1047 24.62 6.86 24.90
CA THR A 1047 25.76 5.95 25.14
C THR A 1047 27.08 6.66 24.89
N GLY A 1048 27.19 7.46 23.83
CA GLY A 1048 28.38 8.28 23.56
C GLY A 1048 28.71 9.35 24.61
N GLN A 1049 27.72 9.86 25.36
CA GLN A 1049 27.91 10.83 26.44
C GLN A 1049 28.06 10.20 27.84
N TYR A 1050 27.37 9.09 28.11
CA TYR A 1050 27.26 8.50 29.46
C TYR A 1050 27.96 7.14 29.61
N ILE A 1051 28.39 6.50 28.52
CA ILE A 1051 29.16 5.24 28.53
C ILE A 1051 30.50 5.48 27.82
N GLY A 1052 31.52 5.81 28.62
CA GLY A 1052 32.90 5.90 28.12
C GLY A 1052 33.41 4.57 27.53
N PRO A 1053 34.50 4.59 26.74
CA PRO A 1053 34.98 3.43 25.99
C PRO A 1053 35.49 2.32 26.91
N PHE A 1054 34.61 1.38 27.26
CA PHE A 1054 34.97 0.18 28.01
C PHE A 1054 35.73 -0.82 27.11
N ILE A 1055 36.85 -1.32 27.66
CA ILE A 1055 37.67 -2.42 27.13
C ILE A 1055 38.50 -2.07 25.87
N THR A 1056 39.67 -1.46 26.10
CA THR A 1056 40.81 -1.42 25.15
C THR A 1056 41.96 -2.37 25.56
N LYS A 1057 41.67 -3.40 26.36
CA LYS A 1057 42.62 -4.48 26.72
C LYS A 1057 41.93 -5.85 26.68
N PRO A 1058 42.48 -6.86 25.99
CA PRO A 1058 41.96 -8.21 26.05
C PRO A 1058 42.31 -8.86 27.40
N ILE A 1059 41.36 -8.84 28.34
CA ILE A 1059 41.43 -9.70 29.52
C ILE A 1059 40.98 -11.09 29.08
N PHE A 1060 41.91 -11.91 28.58
CA PHE A 1060 42.00 -13.35 28.81
C PHE A 1060 43.29 -13.86 28.14
N HIS A 1061 44.20 -14.39 28.95
CA HIS A 1061 45.41 -15.08 28.49
C HIS A 1061 45.49 -16.43 29.20
N GLY A 1062 45.19 -17.50 28.47
CA GLY A 1062 45.58 -18.87 28.84
C GLY A 1062 44.47 -19.88 29.16
N ILE A 1063 44.88 -21.14 28.93
CA ILE A 1063 44.29 -22.43 29.35
C ILE A 1063 43.12 -22.97 28.49
N TYR A 1064 43.21 -24.28 28.17
CA TYR A 1064 42.35 -25.11 27.29
C TYR A 1064 42.40 -24.70 25.80
N LYS A 1065 43.00 -25.44 24.85
CA LYS A 1065 43.50 -26.83 24.76
C LYS A 1065 42.42 -27.92 24.70
N ASN A 1066 42.33 -28.57 23.53
CA ASN A 1066 41.40 -29.63 23.11
C ASN A 1066 39.93 -29.16 22.99
N ASP A 1067 39.14 -29.59 21.99
CA ASP A 1067 39.41 -30.49 20.83
C ASP A 1067 39.20 -29.77 19.48
#